data_AF-A0AA36MIP4-F1
#
_entry.id   AF-A0AA36MIP4-F1
#
_cell.length_a   1.000
_cell.length_b   1.000
_cell.length_c   1.000
_cell.angle_alpha   90.00
_cell.angle_beta   90.00
_cell.angle_gamma   90.00
#
_symmetry.space_group_name_H-M   'P 1'
#
loop_
_entity.id
_entity.type
_entity.pdbx_description
1 polymer ?
#
loop_
_entity_poly.entity_id
_entity_poly.type
_entity_poly.pdbx_seq_one_letter_code
_entity_poly.pdbx_strand_id
1 'polypeptide(L)'
;MMREAGVSDRMDKECFIHHGTCISYENEMFDINFQELIGQNVIVYGQTEVTRDLYDARDACGGRTLFEVEDVEIRDAETDSPHVTFTIDGSAKRIDCDFVAGCDGFHGVSRKTIPDTVRKDYEKVFPFGWLGVLSETPPVHDELVYANSARGFALCSMRNEHLSRYYVQCDLDDDVFEWSDDRFWDELKRRLPESVADKLVTGPSIEKSIAPLRSFVCEPMRWGRLFLCGDAAHIVPPTGAKGLNTAASDVHYLFEGLVQYYQDNETNGIDRYSERALARIWKAERFSWATTNMLHRFPDQSEFDLKMQRAEIESLHYNETAQKWFAQNYDGDPDGIAVVFANSLGTDLRLWDKVIPLLPQKGLRLIRFDKRGHGLSSCPSSPYTIDALTDDTEQLLDRLRVKTCIFVGLSIGGIIAQLLASRRPELVKGLVLSNTAAKLGTADMWQERIDRIRKNGIEAMADAILERWFGEEFRRSDEAVAWRNMLTRTPVEGYIGCSEAIAANDLTASTSKLKLPVLGIGGEHDLASPPDLVRATTDLIDGSRRTSMSERYERGMAVRRAVLGDDHVDRAENGKTDLDGPFQTLITEGAWGTVWSSEGISARERSMLTLALLAALGNFEEIAMHIRATARTGASKQDVLEAFQHVAVYAGVPRANQALKIARETYAEMEQGPYYQRDRQWQPAALTPDYKTSVSRSPQYSMISLETTVSEVTGPVFGHNDIDPLDRDLLNNFAKPGESPIGERIILHGRVLDENAKPVPNTLVEIWQANAGGRYRHRKDTYLAPIDPNFGGCGRTLTDEDGHYHFRATDMRQHLDYLKETPSQTAGPYVHIGLAPGAAGFEIYNQELGWDIAGPNAAGERIRVEGRVIDGMGSPIKDVLLEAWQANANGIYTHPESEGDVEDGFRGWGRVITNFETGEWGFDTVKPGSVTDGNSRVMAPHISLWIVARGINIGLHTRLYFEDERDANAGDPVLNLIEWEHRRATLYAKRGSVATKQNNPAVPITVAEQLESTHEAFEAGAAIVHAHVRNDDQSPTSDPEKFARLKEGLEKHCPGMIIQFSTGGRSGAGEARGGMLPLKPDMASLSVGSNNFPTRVYENPPDLVDWLAGEMRTYAVKPEIEAFDLSHIHQAAAMNKDGRIPGRLYVQFVMGVKNAMPVDRDVFDYYIKTVQRLVPDAEWCAAGIGRYQLIVNEWCIAAGGHTRTGLEDNVRFDRETLAPSNAALVRRAAELCEKHERPVATWQQARDILELPLEAA
;
A
#
# COMPACT_ATOMS: atom_id res chain seq x y z
N MET A 1 31.44 14.09 -20.34
CA MET A 1 31.52 14.87 -21.60
C MET A 1 32.83 15.64 -21.75
N MET A 2 33.18 16.63 -20.91
CA MET A 2 34.43 17.41 -21.07
C MET A 2 35.69 16.53 -21.14
N ARG A 3 35.82 15.56 -20.23
CA ARG A 3 36.90 14.54 -20.25
C ARG A 3 36.90 13.71 -21.54
N GLU A 4 35.72 13.38 -22.04
CA GLU A 4 35.53 12.60 -23.27
C GLU A 4 35.89 13.38 -24.53
N ALA A 5 35.62 14.68 -24.53
CA ALA A 5 36.02 15.61 -25.58
C ALA A 5 37.50 16.00 -25.47
N GLY A 6 38.21 15.55 -24.44
CA GLY A 6 39.63 15.84 -24.22
C GLY A 6 39.92 17.26 -23.77
N VAL A 7 38.96 17.92 -23.11
CA VAL A 7 39.02 19.36 -22.74
C VAL A 7 38.80 19.62 -21.25
N SER A 8 39.06 18.64 -20.39
CA SER A 8 38.80 18.77 -18.95
C SER A 8 39.98 19.25 -18.11
N ASP A 9 41.19 19.33 -18.67
CA ASP A 9 42.43 19.54 -17.89
C ASP A 9 42.39 20.77 -16.99
N ARG A 10 41.76 21.87 -17.44
CA ARG A 10 41.61 23.09 -16.64
C ARG A 10 40.48 22.95 -15.61
N MET A 11 39.33 22.45 -16.03
CA MET A 11 38.20 22.14 -15.14
C MET A 11 38.63 21.25 -13.96
N ASP A 12 39.36 20.16 -14.22
CA ASP A 12 39.81 19.22 -13.18
C ASP A 12 40.80 19.86 -12.18
N LYS A 13 41.47 20.97 -12.54
CA LYS A 13 42.42 21.71 -11.68
C LYS A 13 41.78 22.85 -10.91
N GLU A 14 40.84 23.56 -11.53
CA GLU A 14 40.34 24.85 -11.06
C GLU A 14 38.91 24.77 -10.50
N CYS A 15 38.24 23.63 -10.62
CA CYS A 15 36.89 23.48 -10.11
C CYS A 15 36.79 23.42 -8.59
N PHE A 16 35.62 23.79 -8.07
CA PHE A 16 35.25 23.56 -6.69
C PHE A 16 34.35 22.33 -6.61
N ILE A 17 34.72 21.40 -5.73
CA ILE A 17 33.93 20.21 -5.43
C ILE A 17 33.03 20.56 -4.25
N HIS A 18 31.72 20.45 -4.46
CA HIS A 18 30.72 20.66 -3.42
C HIS A 18 30.12 19.32 -3.03
N HIS A 19 30.08 19.05 -1.73
CA HIS A 19 29.51 17.84 -1.17
C HIS A 19 27.99 17.95 -1.02
N GLY A 20 27.43 19.15 -1.09
CA GLY A 20 26.02 19.42 -0.90
C GLY A 20 25.60 20.83 -1.31
N THR A 21 24.53 21.29 -0.67
CA THR A 21 24.08 22.68 -0.70
C THR A 21 23.32 23.01 0.60
N CYS A 22 23.25 24.29 0.95
CA CYS A 22 22.47 24.77 2.07
C CYS A 22 21.11 25.31 1.58
N ILE A 23 20.04 25.01 2.32
CA ILE A 23 18.73 25.62 2.18
C ILE A 23 18.46 26.45 3.43
N SER A 24 17.94 27.67 3.26
CA SER A 24 17.44 28.47 4.37
C SER A 24 15.98 28.87 4.16
N TYR A 25 15.26 28.96 5.27
CA TYR A 25 13.92 29.50 5.33
C TYR A 25 13.84 30.45 6.54
N GLU A 26 13.55 31.72 6.27
CA GLU A 26 13.66 32.79 7.27
C GLU A 26 15.09 32.84 7.86
N ASN A 27 15.25 32.73 9.18
CA ASN A 27 16.57 32.78 9.84
C ASN A 27 17.17 31.39 10.13
N GLU A 28 16.49 30.31 9.72
CA GLU A 28 16.96 28.93 9.89
C GLU A 28 17.63 28.45 8.61
N MET A 29 18.73 27.70 8.75
CA MET A 29 19.52 27.15 7.64
C MET A 29 19.91 25.72 7.95
N PHE A 30 19.88 24.87 6.92
CA PHE A 30 20.28 23.47 7.02
C PHE A 30 20.97 22.97 5.76
N ASP A 31 21.81 21.96 5.93
CA ASP A 31 22.61 21.38 4.86
C ASP A 31 21.91 20.16 4.25
N ILE A 32 22.05 19.99 2.95
CA ILE A 32 21.70 18.78 2.22
C ILE A 32 23.00 18.19 1.67
N ASN A 33 23.57 17.22 2.39
CA ASN A 33 24.85 16.61 2.06
C ASN A 33 24.68 15.51 0.99
N PHE A 34 24.94 15.83 -0.28
CA PHE A 34 24.85 14.89 -1.40
C PHE A 34 25.84 13.74 -1.28
N GLN A 35 27.05 14.00 -0.78
CA GLN A 35 28.08 12.96 -0.61
C GLN A 35 27.63 11.90 0.41
N GLU A 36 27.04 12.30 1.54
CA GLU A 36 26.50 11.37 2.53
C GLU A 36 25.23 10.67 2.05
N LEU A 37 24.30 11.42 1.45
CA LEU A 37 22.97 10.91 1.07
C LEU A 37 22.99 10.04 -0.21
N ILE A 38 23.94 10.29 -1.11
CA ILE A 38 23.92 9.76 -2.49
C ILE A 38 25.31 9.34 -3.00
N GLY A 39 26.39 9.69 -2.31
CA GLY A 39 27.76 9.31 -2.69
C GLY A 39 28.34 10.12 -3.84
N GLN A 40 27.75 11.27 -4.19
CA GLN A 40 28.15 12.10 -5.33
C GLN A 40 28.44 13.54 -4.91
N ASN A 41 29.20 14.24 -5.75
CA ASN A 41 29.54 15.66 -5.59
C ASN A 41 29.16 16.43 -6.84
N VAL A 42 28.81 17.70 -6.66
CA VAL A 42 28.65 18.61 -7.78
C VAL A 42 29.90 19.46 -7.97
N ILE A 43 30.18 19.80 -9.22
CA ILE A 43 31.32 20.63 -9.59
C ILE A 43 30.81 22.05 -9.92
N VAL A 44 31.38 23.05 -9.24
CA VAL A 44 31.21 24.45 -9.64
C VAL A 44 32.37 24.84 -10.54
N TYR A 45 32.03 25.04 -11.82
CA TYR A 45 32.93 25.58 -12.84
C TYR A 45 32.14 26.48 -13.79
N GLY A 46 32.64 27.69 -14.04
CA GLY A 46 31.90 28.70 -14.79
C GLY A 46 31.62 28.30 -16.23
N GLN A 47 30.41 28.57 -16.74
CA GLN A 47 30.06 28.32 -18.14
C GLN A 47 30.96 29.09 -19.12
N THR A 48 31.43 30.29 -18.74
CA THR A 48 32.42 31.06 -19.51
C THR A 48 33.73 30.29 -19.68
N GLU A 49 34.16 29.58 -18.63
CA GLU A 49 35.37 28.79 -18.64
C GLU A 49 35.22 27.52 -19.48
N VAL A 50 34.10 26.81 -19.35
CA VAL A 50 33.75 25.67 -20.22
C VAL A 50 33.75 26.08 -21.69
N THR A 51 33.17 27.25 -21.99
CA THR A 51 33.07 27.78 -23.35
C THR A 51 34.45 28.10 -23.90
N ARG A 52 35.30 28.75 -23.10
CA ARG A 52 36.70 29.06 -23.48
C ARG A 52 37.50 27.79 -23.77
N ASP A 53 37.42 26.78 -22.91
CA ASP A 53 38.13 25.50 -23.11
C ASP A 53 37.70 24.81 -24.41
N LEU A 54 36.41 24.88 -24.75
CA LEU A 54 35.88 24.34 -26.01
C LEU A 54 36.33 25.14 -27.24
N TYR A 55 36.41 26.47 -27.16
CA TYR A 55 36.95 27.31 -28.25
C TYR A 55 38.43 27.02 -28.50
N ASP A 56 39.24 27.02 -27.44
CA ASP A 56 40.67 26.74 -27.54
C ASP A 56 40.93 25.36 -28.18
N ALA A 57 40.14 24.35 -27.80
CA ALA A 57 40.22 23.02 -28.39
C ALA A 57 39.71 22.95 -29.84
N ARG A 58 38.65 23.69 -30.17
CA ARG A 58 38.10 23.80 -31.53
C ARG A 58 39.14 24.40 -32.48
N ASP A 59 39.83 25.44 -32.04
CA ASP A 59 40.92 26.07 -32.79
C ASP A 59 42.11 25.11 -32.93
N ALA A 60 42.51 24.43 -31.85
CA ALA A 60 43.62 23.49 -31.86
C ALA A 60 43.41 22.30 -32.81
N CYS A 61 42.16 21.83 -32.99
CA CYS A 61 41.84 20.76 -33.94
C CYS A 61 41.57 21.27 -35.38
N GLY A 62 41.68 22.58 -35.63
CA GLY A 62 41.40 23.18 -36.93
C GLY A 62 39.91 23.14 -37.33
N GLY A 63 39.01 23.06 -36.35
CA GLY A 63 37.57 23.09 -36.58
C GLY A 63 37.15 24.42 -37.19
N ARG A 64 36.33 24.40 -38.25
CA ARG A 64 35.81 25.63 -38.84
C ARG A 64 34.75 26.25 -37.95
N THR A 65 34.94 27.53 -37.63
CA THR A 65 33.98 28.39 -36.94
C THR A 65 33.85 29.68 -37.73
N LEU A 66 32.63 30.05 -38.10
CA LEU A 66 32.32 31.31 -38.75
C LEU A 66 31.56 32.18 -37.76
N PHE A 67 32.16 33.30 -37.38
CA PHE A 67 31.54 34.28 -36.49
C PHE A 67 30.82 35.35 -37.30
N GLU A 68 29.95 36.10 -36.63
CA GLU A 68 29.25 37.26 -37.22
C GLU A 68 28.49 36.93 -38.51
N VAL A 69 27.95 35.70 -38.59
CA VAL A 69 27.03 35.32 -39.67
C VAL A 69 25.64 35.87 -39.40
N GLU A 70 25.04 36.46 -40.42
CA GLU A 70 23.70 37.05 -40.39
C GLU A 70 22.74 36.28 -41.30
N ASP A 71 21.44 36.55 -41.18
CA ASP A 71 20.39 35.98 -42.06
C ASP A 71 20.46 34.45 -42.22
N VAL A 72 20.76 33.74 -41.13
CA VAL A 72 20.86 32.27 -41.16
C VAL A 72 19.49 31.68 -41.45
N GLU A 73 19.39 30.90 -42.52
CA GLU A 73 18.20 30.13 -42.89
C GLU A 73 18.55 28.67 -43.11
N ILE A 74 17.70 27.80 -42.60
CA ILE A 74 17.80 26.35 -42.80
C ILE A 74 16.76 25.96 -43.85
N ARG A 75 17.22 25.37 -44.95
CA ARG A 75 16.37 24.99 -46.09
C ARG A 75 16.39 23.48 -46.28
N ASP A 76 15.29 22.95 -46.79
CA ASP A 76 15.11 21.53 -47.15
C ASP A 76 15.39 20.54 -46.01
N ALA A 77 15.17 20.94 -44.75
CA ALA A 77 15.41 20.13 -43.57
C ALA A 77 14.62 18.81 -43.54
N GLU A 78 13.47 18.76 -44.21
CA GLU A 78 12.64 17.55 -44.35
C GLU A 78 13.14 16.57 -45.42
N THR A 79 14.18 16.93 -46.18
CA THR A 79 14.74 16.13 -47.28
C THR A 79 16.09 15.52 -46.91
N ASP A 80 16.66 14.73 -47.82
CA ASP A 80 18.01 14.14 -47.69
C ASP A 80 19.14 15.07 -48.13
N SER A 81 18.85 16.35 -48.42
CA SER A 81 19.87 17.32 -48.84
C SER A 81 19.63 18.70 -48.22
N PRO A 82 19.63 18.80 -46.88
CA PRO A 82 19.48 20.07 -46.22
C PRO A 82 20.66 20.99 -46.52
N HIS A 83 20.43 22.30 -46.44
CA HIS A 83 21.51 23.27 -46.54
C HIS A 83 21.22 24.50 -45.69
N VAL A 84 22.29 25.18 -45.28
CA VAL A 84 22.22 26.42 -44.52
C VAL A 84 22.70 27.56 -45.40
N THR A 85 21.89 28.61 -45.52
CA THR A 85 22.28 29.87 -46.15
C THR A 85 22.46 30.94 -45.10
N PHE A 86 23.42 31.84 -45.30
CA PHE A 86 23.70 32.96 -44.39
C PHE A 86 24.48 34.05 -45.13
N THR A 87 24.53 35.24 -44.55
CA THR A 87 25.35 36.36 -45.00
C THR A 87 26.58 36.49 -44.11
N ILE A 88 27.75 36.70 -44.71
CA ILE A 88 28.98 37.08 -43.99
C ILE A 88 29.71 38.14 -44.81
N ASP A 89 30.13 39.23 -44.18
CA ASP A 89 30.73 40.39 -44.84
C ASP A 89 29.90 40.92 -46.04
N GLY A 90 28.56 40.93 -45.90
CA GLY A 90 27.62 41.35 -46.94
C GLY A 90 27.50 40.41 -48.14
N SER A 91 28.12 39.23 -48.09
CA SER A 91 28.07 38.22 -49.15
C SER A 91 27.28 36.99 -48.73
N ALA A 92 26.28 36.60 -49.52
CA ALA A 92 25.52 35.38 -49.30
C ALA A 92 26.40 34.13 -49.51
N LYS A 93 26.32 33.19 -48.59
CA LYS A 93 27.00 31.90 -48.59
C LYS A 93 26.00 30.77 -48.37
N ARG A 94 26.42 29.57 -48.78
CA ARG A 94 25.68 28.32 -48.61
C ARG A 94 26.62 27.23 -48.11
N ILE A 95 26.15 26.45 -47.16
CA ILE A 95 26.78 25.21 -46.71
C ILE A 95 25.79 24.08 -46.97
N ASP A 96 26.16 23.18 -47.87
CA ASP A 96 25.48 21.89 -48.05
C ASP A 96 25.90 20.93 -46.93
N CYS A 97 24.94 20.24 -46.33
CA CYS A 97 25.21 19.31 -45.25
C CYS A 97 24.23 18.13 -45.27
N ASP A 98 24.55 17.07 -44.51
CA ASP A 98 23.62 15.95 -44.35
C ASP A 98 22.63 16.20 -43.20
N PHE A 99 23.06 16.98 -42.19
CA PHE A 99 22.30 17.28 -40.99
C PHE A 99 22.56 18.68 -40.48
N VAL A 100 21.61 19.22 -39.73
CA VAL A 100 21.73 20.49 -39.01
C VAL A 100 21.45 20.26 -37.53
N ALA A 101 22.41 20.66 -36.68
CA ALA A 101 22.22 20.71 -35.23
C ALA A 101 21.93 22.16 -34.81
N GLY A 102 20.68 22.42 -34.40
CA GLY A 102 20.23 23.68 -33.83
C GLY A 102 20.68 23.83 -32.39
N CYS A 103 21.83 24.46 -32.19
CA CYS A 103 22.39 24.82 -30.88
C CYS A 103 22.38 26.35 -30.67
N ASP A 104 21.40 27.04 -31.25
CA ASP A 104 21.31 28.50 -31.41
C ASP A 104 20.44 29.17 -30.33
N GLY A 105 20.20 28.47 -29.22
CA GLY A 105 19.54 28.99 -28.03
C GLY A 105 18.04 29.28 -28.20
N PHE A 106 17.44 29.85 -27.15
CA PHE A 106 15.98 30.00 -27.08
C PHE A 106 15.37 30.82 -28.22
N HIS A 107 16.11 31.80 -28.76
CA HIS A 107 15.64 32.69 -29.83
C HIS A 107 16.13 32.29 -31.22
N GLY A 108 16.83 31.16 -31.32
CA GLY A 108 17.40 30.61 -32.55
C GLY A 108 16.40 30.42 -33.69
N VAL A 109 16.95 30.34 -34.90
CA VAL A 109 16.18 30.10 -36.14
C VAL A 109 15.81 28.62 -36.29
N SER A 110 16.58 27.70 -35.70
CA SER A 110 16.39 26.27 -35.83
C SER A 110 14.98 25.82 -35.44
N ARG A 111 14.53 26.12 -34.21
CA ARG A 111 13.18 25.74 -33.74
C ARG A 111 12.09 26.34 -34.62
N LYS A 112 12.24 27.61 -35.01
CA LYS A 112 11.29 28.35 -35.87
C LYS A 112 11.17 27.76 -37.27
N THR A 113 12.20 27.06 -37.73
CA THR A 113 12.20 26.38 -39.04
C THR A 113 11.23 25.19 -39.03
N ILE A 114 10.99 24.56 -37.88
CA ILE A 114 10.03 23.46 -37.76
C ILE A 114 8.60 24.02 -37.84
N PRO A 115 7.72 23.52 -38.72
CA PRO A 115 6.35 24.01 -38.83
C PRO A 115 5.56 23.88 -37.52
N ASP A 116 4.75 24.88 -37.20
CA ASP A 116 3.89 24.90 -35.99
C ASP A 116 2.85 23.76 -36.00
N THR A 117 2.54 23.17 -37.16
CA THR A 117 1.67 21.98 -37.27
C THR A 117 2.37 20.69 -36.87
N VAL A 118 3.70 20.69 -36.79
CA VAL A 118 4.53 19.53 -36.44
C VAL A 118 5.02 19.63 -35.00
N ARG A 119 5.43 20.83 -34.55
CA ARG A 119 5.91 21.04 -33.18
C ARG A 119 4.79 21.47 -32.24
N LYS A 120 4.92 21.04 -30.98
CA LYS A 120 4.10 21.46 -29.86
C LYS A 120 5.02 22.00 -28.77
N ASP A 121 4.79 23.26 -28.41
CA ASP A 121 5.55 23.95 -27.39
C ASP A 121 4.75 23.94 -26.08
N TYR A 122 5.40 23.52 -24.98
CA TYR A 122 4.86 23.55 -23.63
C TYR A 122 5.59 24.63 -22.85
N GLU A 123 4.86 25.52 -22.18
CA GLU A 123 5.47 26.67 -21.52
C GLU A 123 4.78 27.04 -20.21
N LYS A 124 5.62 27.36 -19.22
CA LYS A 124 5.23 28.06 -17.99
C LYS A 124 6.19 29.21 -17.74
N VAL A 125 5.69 30.43 -17.84
CA VAL A 125 6.42 31.63 -17.42
C VAL A 125 6.13 31.89 -15.94
N PHE A 126 7.18 32.13 -15.16
CA PHE A 126 7.06 32.49 -13.75
C PHE A 126 6.93 34.01 -13.61
N PRO A 127 6.12 34.54 -12.68
CA PRO A 127 5.81 35.97 -12.57
C PRO A 127 6.94 36.76 -11.86
N PHE A 128 8.20 36.40 -12.08
CA PHE A 128 9.38 37.03 -11.48
C PHE A 128 10.66 36.69 -12.25
N GLY A 129 11.69 37.51 -12.07
CA GLY A 129 13.04 37.30 -12.59
C GLY A 129 14.08 37.11 -11.49
N TRP A 130 15.30 36.77 -11.89
CA TRP A 130 16.48 36.81 -11.03
C TRP A 130 17.38 37.98 -11.45
N LEU A 131 17.52 38.96 -10.56
CA LEU A 131 18.58 39.95 -10.63
C LEU A 131 19.88 39.30 -10.15
N GLY A 132 20.81 39.05 -11.08
CA GLY A 132 22.11 38.46 -10.81
C GLY A 132 23.22 39.51 -10.75
N VAL A 133 24.12 39.39 -9.78
CA VAL A 133 25.32 40.23 -9.64
C VAL A 133 26.57 39.35 -9.55
N LEU A 134 27.53 39.62 -10.44
CA LEU A 134 28.87 39.04 -10.38
C LEU A 134 29.80 40.06 -9.72
N SER A 135 30.56 39.65 -8.70
CA SER A 135 31.40 40.56 -7.90
C SER A 135 32.73 39.90 -7.55
N GLU A 136 33.82 40.67 -7.64
CA GLU A 136 35.19 40.32 -7.24
C GLU A 136 35.32 40.30 -5.70
N THR A 137 34.54 39.43 -5.08
CA THR A 137 34.45 39.24 -3.64
C THR A 137 34.54 37.76 -3.31
N PRO A 138 35.13 37.39 -2.16
CA PRO A 138 35.14 36.00 -1.72
C PRO A 138 33.70 35.49 -1.52
N PRO A 139 33.44 34.20 -1.80
CA PRO A 139 32.15 33.58 -1.49
C PRO A 139 31.82 33.69 -0.01
N VAL A 140 30.57 33.96 0.33
CA VAL A 140 30.13 34.08 1.74
C VAL A 140 30.07 32.74 2.47
N HIS A 141 30.01 31.64 1.72
CA HIS A 141 29.88 30.28 2.22
C HIS A 141 30.62 29.30 1.29
N ASP A 142 31.11 28.19 1.84
CA ASP A 142 31.87 27.16 1.10
C ASP A 142 30.98 26.39 0.10
N GLU A 143 29.67 26.31 0.39
CA GLU A 143 28.65 25.73 -0.49
C GLU A 143 27.57 26.75 -0.89
N LEU A 144 26.77 26.41 -1.91
CA LEU A 144 25.67 27.27 -2.37
C LEU A 144 24.61 27.40 -1.26
N VAL A 145 24.11 28.62 -1.06
CA VAL A 145 23.01 28.89 -0.11
C VAL A 145 21.78 29.34 -0.90
N TYR A 146 20.75 28.51 -0.92
CA TYR A 146 19.44 28.86 -1.45
C TYR A 146 18.55 29.35 -0.32
N ALA A 147 18.08 30.59 -0.40
CA ALA A 147 17.31 31.22 0.67
C ALA A 147 15.88 31.53 0.23
N ASN A 148 14.91 30.96 0.95
CA ASN A 148 13.52 31.39 0.91
C ASN A 148 13.29 32.42 2.02
N SER A 149 12.78 33.60 1.66
CA SER A 149 12.40 34.64 2.61
C SER A 149 11.02 35.21 2.30
N ALA A 150 10.41 35.90 3.26
CA ALA A 150 9.18 36.66 3.03
C ALA A 150 9.34 37.76 1.97
N ARG A 151 10.58 38.20 1.70
CA ARG A 151 10.91 39.21 0.67
C ARG A 151 11.22 38.60 -0.70
N GLY A 152 11.09 37.28 -0.84
CA GLY A 152 11.42 36.55 -2.05
C GLY A 152 12.70 35.74 -1.94
N PHE A 153 13.01 35.02 -3.01
CA PHE A 153 14.18 34.14 -3.10
C PHE A 153 15.51 34.92 -3.14
N ALA A 154 16.57 34.30 -2.62
CA ALA A 154 17.96 34.69 -2.86
C ALA A 154 18.86 33.46 -3.04
N LEU A 155 19.98 33.64 -3.76
CA LEU A 155 20.99 32.59 -3.97
C LEU A 155 22.39 33.16 -3.80
N CYS A 156 23.18 32.54 -2.93
CA CYS A 156 24.62 32.74 -2.85
C CYS A 156 25.35 31.63 -3.62
N SER A 157 26.03 32.01 -4.69
CA SER A 157 26.81 31.12 -5.55
C SER A 157 28.21 31.70 -5.79
N MET A 158 29.06 30.95 -6.50
CA MET A 158 30.46 31.31 -6.71
C MET A 158 30.97 30.91 -8.10
N ARG A 159 32.16 31.40 -8.42
CA ARG A 159 32.96 31.00 -9.58
C ARG A 159 34.33 30.52 -9.14
N ASN A 160 34.97 31.26 -8.25
CA ASN A 160 36.23 30.89 -7.61
C ASN A 160 36.40 31.60 -6.25
N GLU A 161 37.53 31.38 -5.56
CA GLU A 161 37.88 31.96 -4.25
C GLU A 161 37.78 33.49 -4.17
N HIS A 162 37.80 34.20 -5.30
CA HIS A 162 37.78 35.67 -5.36
C HIS A 162 36.64 36.22 -6.23
N LEU A 163 35.75 35.37 -6.72
CA LEU A 163 34.69 35.75 -7.65
C LEU A 163 33.38 35.06 -7.29
N SER A 164 32.40 35.85 -6.86
CA SER A 164 31.11 35.39 -6.37
C SER A 164 29.97 35.78 -7.30
N ARG A 165 28.93 34.95 -7.34
CA ARG A 165 27.70 35.22 -8.11
C ARG A 165 26.49 35.13 -7.19
N TYR A 166 25.77 36.23 -7.05
CA TYR A 166 24.59 36.32 -6.19
C TYR A 166 23.34 36.59 -7.00
N TYR A 167 22.19 36.12 -6.52
CA TYR A 167 20.89 36.41 -7.14
C TYR A 167 19.87 36.81 -6.09
N VAL A 168 18.99 37.73 -6.45
CA VAL A 168 17.74 37.99 -5.72
C VAL A 168 16.57 37.93 -6.70
N GLN A 169 15.45 37.40 -6.24
CA GLN A 169 14.19 37.48 -6.98
C GLN A 169 13.73 38.94 -7.10
N CYS A 170 13.38 39.37 -8.30
CA CYS A 170 12.87 40.71 -8.61
C CYS A 170 11.63 40.64 -9.50
N ASP A 171 10.94 41.76 -9.65
CA ASP A 171 9.85 41.87 -10.62
C ASP A 171 10.41 41.80 -12.06
N LEU A 172 9.62 41.28 -13.00
CA LEU A 172 10.02 41.17 -14.41
C LEU A 172 10.17 42.54 -15.08
N ASP A 173 9.46 43.54 -14.57
CA ASP A 173 9.45 44.91 -15.09
C ASP A 173 10.52 45.81 -14.41
N ASP A 174 11.31 45.26 -13.48
CA ASP A 174 12.39 46.01 -12.85
C ASP A 174 13.44 46.41 -13.90
N ASP A 175 13.87 47.68 -13.85
CA ASP A 175 15.02 48.14 -14.62
C ASP A 175 16.32 47.81 -13.86
N VAL A 176 17.21 47.05 -14.50
CA VAL A 176 18.53 46.69 -13.96
C VAL A 176 19.36 47.91 -13.58
N PHE A 177 19.17 49.05 -14.27
CA PHE A 177 19.89 50.30 -13.98
C PHE A 177 19.40 51.01 -12.72
N GLU A 178 18.17 50.74 -12.26
CA GLU A 178 17.61 51.25 -11.00
C GLU A 178 18.04 50.42 -9.78
N TRP A 179 18.73 49.30 -9.99
CA TRP A 179 19.35 48.50 -8.95
C TRP A 179 20.80 48.92 -8.74
N SER A 180 21.06 49.88 -7.85
CA SER A 180 22.43 50.18 -7.41
C SER A 180 23.07 48.99 -6.68
N ASP A 181 24.42 48.94 -6.65
CA ASP A 181 25.14 47.88 -5.92
C ASP A 181 24.75 47.87 -4.43
N ASP A 182 24.69 49.05 -3.79
CA ASP A 182 24.26 49.17 -2.39
C ASP A 182 22.85 48.62 -2.18
N ARG A 183 21.90 48.94 -3.08
CA ARG A 183 20.52 48.44 -3.00
C ARG A 183 20.48 46.91 -3.13
N PHE A 184 21.26 46.35 -4.06
CA PHE A 184 21.35 44.91 -4.24
C PHE A 184 21.89 44.23 -2.99
N TRP A 185 23.02 44.70 -2.45
CA TRP A 185 23.64 44.11 -1.27
C TRP A 185 22.77 44.21 -0.03
N ASP A 186 22.12 45.35 0.17
CA ASP A 186 21.16 45.55 1.25
C ASP A 186 19.98 44.57 1.17
N GLU A 187 19.42 44.39 -0.02
CA GLU A 187 18.29 43.48 -0.22
C GLU A 187 18.73 42.02 -0.09
N LEU A 188 19.91 41.64 -0.60
CA LEU A 188 20.47 40.32 -0.42
C LEU A 188 20.64 39.98 1.07
N LYS A 189 21.23 40.89 1.87
CA LYS A 189 21.41 40.68 3.32
C LYS A 189 20.07 40.47 4.04
N ARG A 190 19.01 41.16 3.65
CA ARG A 190 17.67 41.02 4.27
C ARG A 190 16.96 39.71 3.92
N ARG A 191 17.46 38.96 2.93
CA ARG A 191 16.91 37.67 2.50
C ARG A 191 17.71 36.47 3.01
N LEU A 192 18.89 36.71 3.55
CA LEU A 192 19.77 35.68 4.09
C LEU A 192 19.61 35.56 5.61
N PRO A 193 19.92 34.39 6.19
CA PRO A 193 20.06 34.26 7.63
C PRO A 193 21.12 35.22 8.17
N GLU A 194 20.91 35.75 9.37
CA GLU A 194 21.82 36.70 10.04
C GLU A 194 23.26 36.17 10.09
N SER A 195 23.41 34.88 10.38
CA SER A 195 24.71 34.19 10.44
C SER A 195 25.50 34.19 9.13
N VAL A 196 24.81 34.33 7.99
CA VAL A 196 25.40 34.42 6.64
C VAL A 196 25.56 35.90 6.25
N ALA A 197 24.53 36.72 6.49
CA ALA A 197 24.53 38.14 6.16
C ALA A 197 25.66 38.92 6.86
N ASP A 198 25.98 38.57 8.11
CA ASP A 198 27.05 39.20 8.90
C ASP A 198 28.46 38.92 8.35
N LYS A 199 28.63 37.81 7.62
CA LYS A 199 29.90 37.41 7.00
C LYS A 199 30.03 37.87 5.56
N LEU A 200 28.95 38.35 4.95
CA LEU A 200 28.91 38.72 3.54
C LEU A 200 29.84 39.92 3.25
N VAL A 201 30.87 39.66 2.47
CA VAL A 201 31.74 40.69 1.91
C VAL A 201 31.10 41.24 0.64
N THR A 202 30.79 42.54 0.64
CA THR A 202 30.16 43.24 -0.48
C THR A 202 31.20 43.98 -1.33
N GLY A 203 30.94 44.15 -2.62
CA GLY A 203 31.85 44.81 -3.56
C GLY A 203 31.14 45.33 -4.82
N PRO A 204 31.85 46.05 -5.70
CA PRO A 204 31.26 46.56 -6.93
C PRO A 204 30.85 45.42 -7.87
N SER A 205 29.73 45.58 -8.59
CA SER A 205 29.31 44.62 -9.60
C SER A 205 30.16 44.72 -10.87
N ILE A 206 30.63 43.57 -11.37
CA ILE A 206 31.32 43.42 -12.66
C ILE A 206 30.28 43.23 -13.78
N GLU A 207 29.22 42.50 -13.47
CA GLU A 207 28.10 42.24 -14.36
C GLU A 207 26.81 42.20 -13.55
N LYS A 208 25.75 42.77 -14.13
CA LYS A 208 24.41 42.81 -13.55
C LYS A 208 23.38 42.62 -14.66
N SER A 209 22.48 41.66 -14.46
CA SER A 209 21.42 41.34 -15.41
C SER A 209 20.20 40.77 -14.71
N ILE A 210 19.03 40.93 -15.33
CA ILE A 210 17.78 40.30 -14.90
C ILE A 210 17.47 39.17 -15.87
N ALA A 211 17.40 37.95 -15.36
CA ALA A 211 17.03 36.76 -16.12
C ALA A 211 15.57 36.36 -15.81
N PRO A 212 14.67 36.31 -16.80
CA PRO A 212 13.31 35.82 -16.57
C PRO A 212 13.32 34.31 -16.30
N LEU A 213 12.45 33.85 -15.39
CA LEU A 213 12.30 32.42 -15.10
C LEU A 213 11.21 31.81 -16.00
N ARG A 214 11.55 30.72 -16.69
CA ARG A 214 10.63 29.96 -17.53
C ARG A 214 10.92 28.47 -17.47
N SER A 215 9.87 27.66 -17.61
CA SER A 215 9.94 26.28 -18.09
C SER A 215 9.43 26.25 -19.53
N PHE A 216 10.17 25.65 -20.45
CA PHE A 216 9.82 25.53 -21.86
C PHE A 216 10.29 24.20 -22.42
N VAL A 217 9.44 23.49 -23.17
CA VAL A 217 9.83 22.24 -23.86
C VAL A 217 9.16 22.20 -25.24
N CYS A 218 9.95 21.93 -26.29
CA CYS A 218 9.49 21.70 -27.66
C CYS A 218 9.42 20.20 -27.97
N GLU A 219 8.26 19.70 -28.40
CA GLU A 219 8.06 18.32 -28.86
C GLU A 219 7.56 18.28 -30.32
N PRO A 220 8.18 17.50 -31.23
CA PRO A 220 9.44 16.78 -31.07
C PRO A 220 10.66 17.71 -31.17
N MET A 221 11.83 17.23 -30.71
CA MET A 221 13.12 17.92 -30.81
C MET A 221 13.86 17.64 -32.14
N ARG A 222 13.17 17.08 -33.13
CA ARG A 222 13.71 16.74 -34.45
C ARG A 222 12.65 16.98 -35.52
N TRP A 223 13.07 17.50 -36.66
CA TRP A 223 12.26 17.53 -37.87
C TRP A 223 13.13 17.22 -39.10
N GLY A 224 12.91 16.05 -39.72
CA GLY A 224 13.74 15.55 -40.81
C GLY A 224 15.22 15.40 -40.39
N ARG A 225 16.08 16.21 -40.99
CA ARG A 225 17.54 16.28 -40.77
C ARG A 225 17.96 17.43 -39.82
N LEU A 226 16.99 18.14 -39.22
CA LEU A 226 17.21 19.16 -38.20
C LEU A 226 16.97 18.61 -36.79
N PHE A 227 17.93 18.83 -35.89
CA PHE A 227 17.91 18.39 -34.48
C PHE A 227 18.09 19.59 -33.56
N LEU A 228 17.23 19.77 -32.56
CA LEU A 228 17.32 20.87 -31.61
C LEU A 228 18.04 20.41 -30.33
N CYS A 229 19.05 21.14 -29.86
CA CYS A 229 19.81 20.82 -28.65
C CYS A 229 19.84 21.98 -27.65
N GLY A 230 19.72 21.66 -26.35
CA GLY A 230 19.78 22.64 -25.27
C GLY A 230 18.67 23.68 -25.37
N ASP A 231 19.03 24.94 -25.13
CA ASP A 231 18.11 26.08 -25.10
C ASP A 231 17.27 26.27 -26.39
N ALA A 232 17.71 25.71 -27.53
CA ALA A 232 16.91 25.70 -28.75
C ALA A 232 15.66 24.83 -28.62
N ALA A 233 15.69 23.80 -27.77
CA ALA A 233 14.61 22.83 -27.57
C ALA A 233 13.86 23.02 -26.23
N HIS A 234 14.57 23.37 -25.15
CA HIS A 234 13.97 23.45 -23.81
C HIS A 234 14.68 24.49 -22.93
N ILE A 235 13.97 25.05 -21.95
CA ILE A 235 14.51 26.00 -20.96
C ILE A 235 13.98 25.61 -19.59
N VAL A 236 14.86 25.42 -18.63
CA VAL A 236 14.50 25.12 -17.23
C VAL A 236 14.70 26.35 -16.35
N PRO A 237 13.89 26.56 -15.29
CA PRO A 237 14.14 27.64 -14.36
C PRO A 237 15.47 27.39 -13.65
N PRO A 238 16.35 28.40 -13.51
CA PRO A 238 17.73 28.19 -13.04
C PRO A 238 17.83 27.66 -11.60
N THR A 239 16.73 27.65 -10.83
CA THR A 239 16.68 27.16 -9.45
C THR A 239 17.15 25.70 -9.31
N GLY A 240 16.95 24.86 -10.33
CA GLY A 240 17.44 23.47 -10.30
C GLY A 240 18.85 23.27 -10.86
N ALA A 241 19.51 24.33 -11.36
CA ALA A 241 20.83 24.29 -12.00
C ALA A 241 20.96 23.24 -13.16
N LYS A 242 19.90 23.07 -13.98
CA LYS A 242 19.84 22.00 -14.99
C LYS A 242 20.08 22.40 -16.45
N GLY A 243 20.06 23.69 -16.81
CA GLY A 243 20.09 24.13 -18.21
C GLY A 243 21.29 23.60 -19.00
N LEU A 244 22.51 24.01 -18.63
CA LEU A 244 23.73 23.53 -19.30
C LEU A 244 23.90 21.99 -19.21
N ASN A 245 23.50 21.39 -18.09
CA ASN A 245 23.62 19.94 -17.87
C ASN A 245 22.69 19.12 -18.78
N THR A 246 21.50 19.64 -19.09
CA THR A 246 20.55 19.00 -20.01
C THR A 246 20.93 19.25 -21.47
N ALA A 247 21.45 20.45 -21.81
CA ALA A 247 22.06 20.70 -23.10
C ALA A 247 23.23 19.74 -23.39
N ALA A 248 24.09 19.48 -22.40
CA ALA A 248 25.18 18.51 -22.52
C ALA A 248 24.66 17.08 -22.81
N SER A 249 23.56 16.65 -22.19
CA SER A 249 22.96 15.35 -22.51
C SER A 249 22.36 15.29 -23.91
N ASP A 250 21.73 16.36 -24.38
CA ASP A 250 21.19 16.43 -25.74
C ASP A 250 22.30 16.31 -26.79
N VAL A 251 23.37 17.08 -26.61
CA VAL A 251 24.55 17.03 -27.48
C VAL A 251 25.14 15.64 -27.47
N HIS A 252 25.22 14.99 -26.30
CA HIS A 252 25.68 13.61 -26.20
C HIS A 252 24.77 12.65 -26.96
N TYR A 253 23.45 12.73 -26.83
CA TYR A 253 22.51 11.86 -27.56
C TYR A 253 22.54 12.09 -29.06
N LEU A 254 22.68 13.34 -29.51
CA LEU A 254 22.81 13.66 -30.93
C LEU A 254 24.15 13.18 -31.49
N PHE A 255 25.25 13.45 -30.79
CA PHE A 255 26.56 12.88 -31.11
C PHE A 255 26.46 11.35 -31.20
N GLU A 256 25.71 10.73 -30.29
CA GLU A 256 25.38 9.32 -30.32
C GLU A 256 24.78 8.84 -31.62
N GLY A 257 23.66 9.43 -31.99
CA GLY A 257 23.00 9.12 -33.25
C GLY A 257 23.86 9.42 -34.48
N LEU A 258 24.59 10.53 -34.49
CA LEU A 258 25.41 10.93 -35.65
C LEU A 258 26.58 9.99 -35.89
N VAL A 259 27.27 9.55 -34.83
CA VAL A 259 28.33 8.55 -34.97
C VAL A 259 27.78 7.24 -35.50
N GLN A 260 26.64 6.79 -34.98
CA GLN A 260 25.99 5.57 -35.47
C GLN A 260 25.59 5.70 -36.95
N TYR A 261 25.10 6.87 -37.35
CA TYR A 261 24.76 7.14 -38.74
C TYR A 261 25.99 7.13 -39.66
N TYR A 262 27.06 7.83 -39.27
CA TYR A 262 28.24 7.98 -40.14
C TYR A 262 29.20 6.80 -40.12
N GLN A 263 29.35 6.12 -38.98
CA GLN A 263 30.31 5.02 -38.81
C GLN A 263 29.65 3.67 -39.08
N ASP A 264 28.40 3.49 -38.63
CA ASP A 264 27.72 2.19 -38.64
C ASP A 264 26.60 2.13 -39.69
N ASN A 265 26.29 3.26 -40.34
CA ASN A 265 25.22 3.40 -41.33
C ASN A 265 23.83 3.02 -40.76
N GLU A 266 23.61 3.24 -39.46
CA GLU A 266 22.32 2.99 -38.80
C GLU A 266 21.64 4.30 -38.37
N THR A 267 20.32 4.37 -38.54
CA THR A 267 19.54 5.60 -38.24
C THR A 267 18.90 5.60 -36.86
N ASN A 268 18.94 4.49 -36.12
CA ASN A 268 18.14 4.34 -34.89
C ASN A 268 18.42 5.44 -33.86
N GLY A 269 19.69 5.80 -33.65
CA GLY A 269 20.07 6.84 -32.69
C GLY A 269 19.56 8.23 -33.06
N ILE A 270 19.56 8.59 -34.35
CA ILE A 270 18.97 9.85 -34.82
C ILE A 270 17.44 9.79 -34.87
N ASP A 271 16.86 8.62 -35.15
CA ASP A 271 15.42 8.43 -35.22
C ASP A 271 14.74 8.55 -33.86
N ARG A 272 15.41 8.04 -32.82
CA ARG A 272 14.92 8.07 -31.44
C ARG A 272 15.44 9.25 -30.62
N TYR A 273 16.12 10.20 -31.25
CA TYR A 273 16.74 11.34 -30.57
C TYR A 273 15.77 12.08 -29.64
N SER A 274 14.61 12.50 -30.17
CA SER A 274 13.63 13.26 -29.40
C SER A 274 13.06 12.47 -28.23
N GLU A 275 12.75 11.19 -28.41
CA GLU A 275 12.25 10.32 -27.34
C GLU A 275 13.25 10.22 -26.18
N ARG A 276 14.53 9.97 -26.51
CA ARG A 276 15.61 9.83 -25.52
C ARG A 276 15.87 11.12 -24.76
N ALA A 277 15.94 12.25 -25.48
CA ALA A 277 16.17 13.56 -24.88
C ALA A 277 14.99 13.98 -23.98
N LEU A 278 13.75 13.90 -24.49
CA LEU A 278 12.54 14.33 -23.77
C LEU A 278 12.33 13.55 -22.47
N ALA A 279 12.66 12.25 -22.43
CA ALA A 279 12.56 11.44 -21.22
C ALA A 279 13.45 11.94 -20.06
N ARG A 280 14.59 12.58 -20.37
CA ARG A 280 15.47 13.21 -19.38
C ARG A 280 15.02 14.65 -19.08
N ILE A 281 14.65 15.41 -20.11
CA ILE A 281 14.24 16.82 -20.00
C ILE A 281 13.04 16.96 -19.07
N TRP A 282 11.99 16.14 -19.25
CA TRP A 282 10.79 16.23 -18.39
C TRP A 282 11.08 15.94 -16.91
N LYS A 283 12.07 15.09 -16.61
CA LYS A 283 12.50 14.83 -15.22
C LYS A 283 13.25 16.03 -14.63
N ALA A 284 14.13 16.64 -15.42
CA ALA A 284 14.85 17.84 -15.04
C ALA A 284 13.88 19.02 -14.83
N GLU A 285 12.92 19.21 -15.75
CA GLU A 285 11.86 20.22 -15.65
C GLU A 285 11.03 20.05 -14.39
N ARG A 286 10.58 18.82 -14.07
CA ARG A 286 9.82 18.55 -12.84
C ARG A 286 10.61 18.96 -11.59
N PHE A 287 11.90 18.64 -11.53
CA PHE A 287 12.75 19.03 -10.41
C PHE A 287 12.93 20.55 -10.33
N SER A 288 13.30 21.19 -11.43
CA SER A 288 13.49 22.64 -11.48
C SER A 288 12.21 23.38 -11.10
N TRP A 289 11.05 22.96 -11.63
CA TRP A 289 9.73 23.49 -11.28
C TRP A 289 9.40 23.31 -9.79
N ALA A 290 9.59 22.11 -9.24
CA ALA A 290 9.29 21.85 -7.83
C ALA A 290 10.16 22.73 -6.90
N THR A 291 11.45 22.82 -7.18
CA THR A 291 12.40 23.64 -6.41
C THR A 291 12.08 25.13 -6.56
N THR A 292 11.68 25.61 -7.74
CA THR A 292 11.20 26.99 -7.91
C THR A 292 9.98 27.28 -7.06
N ASN A 293 8.96 26.41 -7.06
CA ASN A 293 7.76 26.59 -6.24
C ASN A 293 8.03 26.53 -4.74
N MET A 294 9.01 25.73 -4.32
CA MET A 294 9.40 25.61 -2.92
C MET A 294 10.12 26.87 -2.40
N LEU A 295 10.98 27.47 -3.23
CA LEU A 295 11.93 28.49 -2.74
C LEU A 295 11.56 29.95 -3.08
N HIS A 296 10.58 30.20 -3.95
CA HIS A 296 10.20 31.55 -4.38
C HIS A 296 8.87 32.02 -3.77
N ARG A 297 8.68 33.33 -3.72
CA ARG A 297 7.37 33.94 -3.39
C ARG A 297 6.62 34.29 -4.66
N PHE A 298 5.33 34.00 -4.71
CA PHE A 298 4.47 34.33 -5.85
C PHE A 298 3.50 35.45 -5.47
N PRO A 299 3.13 36.35 -6.39
CA PRO A 299 2.28 37.50 -6.08
C PRO A 299 0.92 37.14 -5.46
N ASP A 300 0.32 36.03 -5.90
CA ASP A 300 -1.05 35.63 -5.56
C ASP A 300 -1.12 34.45 -4.55
N GLN A 301 -0.05 34.19 -3.79
CA GLN A 301 -0.04 33.12 -2.80
C GLN A 301 -1.01 33.40 -1.64
N SER A 302 -1.92 32.48 -1.39
CA SER A 302 -2.78 32.53 -0.20
C SER A 302 -1.98 32.16 1.07
N GLU A 303 -2.53 32.47 2.25
CA GLU A 303 -1.92 32.04 3.52
C GLU A 303 -1.78 30.50 3.59
N PHE A 304 -2.73 29.78 3.00
CA PHE A 304 -2.65 28.32 2.89
C PHE A 304 -1.45 27.89 2.02
N ASP A 305 -1.23 28.52 0.87
CA ASP A 305 -0.12 28.20 -0.02
C ASP A 305 1.24 28.47 0.65
N LEU A 306 1.34 29.55 1.42
CA LEU A 306 2.55 29.87 2.18
C LEU A 306 2.81 28.83 3.29
N LYS A 307 1.75 28.34 3.97
CA LYS A 307 1.86 27.25 4.95
C LYS A 307 2.22 25.92 4.31
N MET A 308 1.71 25.61 3.12
CA MET A 308 2.10 24.41 2.37
C MET A 308 3.55 24.48 1.91
N GLN A 309 3.99 25.63 1.38
CA GLN A 309 5.39 25.85 1.00
C GLN A 309 6.32 25.68 2.21
N ARG A 310 5.94 26.22 3.37
CA ARG A 310 6.70 26.03 4.61
C ARG A 310 6.74 24.57 5.04
N ALA A 311 5.61 23.87 5.03
CA ALA A 311 5.55 22.44 5.36
C ALA A 311 6.44 21.59 4.43
N GLU A 312 6.55 21.96 3.14
CA GLU A 312 7.45 21.29 2.19
C GLU A 312 8.93 21.52 2.54
N ILE A 313 9.30 22.74 2.92
CA ILE A 313 10.68 23.03 3.37
C ILE A 313 10.98 22.34 4.71
N GLU A 314 10.04 22.33 5.66
CA GLU A 314 10.18 21.61 6.92
C GLU A 314 10.31 20.10 6.69
N SER A 315 9.58 19.55 5.72
CA SER A 315 9.77 18.17 5.28
C SER A 315 11.18 17.95 4.73
N LEU A 316 11.66 18.84 3.86
CA LEU A 316 13.03 18.78 3.35
C LEU A 316 14.08 18.94 4.47
N HIS A 317 13.79 19.69 5.52
CA HIS A 317 14.70 19.88 6.65
C HIS A 317 14.80 18.63 7.53
N TYR A 318 13.68 18.00 7.87
CA TYR A 318 13.63 16.94 8.90
C TYR A 318 13.44 15.52 8.37
N ASN A 319 13.25 15.34 7.06
CA ASN A 319 13.07 14.03 6.43
C ASN A 319 14.26 13.68 5.52
N GLU A 320 15.08 12.73 5.95
CA GLU A 320 16.21 12.23 5.16
C GLU A 320 15.76 11.73 3.77
N THR A 321 14.58 11.12 3.63
CA THR A 321 14.07 10.67 2.32
C THR A 321 13.82 11.84 1.37
N ALA A 322 13.32 12.98 1.88
CA ALA A 322 13.11 14.19 1.10
C ALA A 322 14.45 14.81 0.67
N GLN A 323 15.42 14.90 1.59
CA GLN A 323 16.79 15.34 1.29
C GLN A 323 17.47 14.44 0.25
N LYS A 324 17.27 13.13 0.39
CA LYS A 324 17.79 12.09 -0.48
C LYS A 324 17.22 12.20 -1.89
N TRP A 325 15.94 12.55 -2.03
CA TRP A 325 15.28 12.86 -3.31
C TRP A 325 15.82 14.17 -3.92
N PHE A 326 15.96 15.23 -3.11
CA PHE A 326 16.50 16.51 -3.57
C PHE A 326 17.91 16.32 -4.14
N ALA A 327 18.78 15.64 -3.40
CA ALA A 327 20.16 15.36 -3.79
C ALA A 327 20.26 14.52 -5.08
N GLN A 328 19.43 13.48 -5.27
CA GLN A 328 19.38 12.70 -6.52
C GLN A 328 19.05 13.54 -7.74
N ASN A 329 18.04 14.40 -7.59
CA ASN A 329 17.58 15.20 -8.71
C ASN A 329 18.54 16.39 -8.93
N TYR A 330 19.24 16.87 -7.90
CA TYR A 330 20.24 17.95 -7.99
C TYR A 330 21.53 17.53 -8.70
N ASP A 331 21.98 16.28 -8.54
CA ASP A 331 23.17 15.75 -9.23
C ASP A 331 22.81 15.12 -10.60
N GLY A 332 21.83 14.19 -10.61
CA GLY A 332 21.48 13.37 -11.77
C GLY A 332 22.57 12.34 -12.08
N ASP A 333 22.25 11.04 -12.17
CA ASP A 333 23.25 9.95 -12.09
C ASP A 333 23.65 9.34 -13.47
N PRO A 334 24.82 9.71 -14.06
CA PRO A 334 25.39 9.08 -15.25
C PRO A 334 26.43 7.97 -14.99
N ASP A 335 26.93 7.81 -13.75
CA ASP A 335 28.03 6.91 -13.38
C ASP A 335 27.58 5.71 -12.52
N GLY A 336 26.28 5.60 -12.25
CA GLY A 336 25.68 4.42 -11.64
C GLY A 336 26.01 3.12 -12.39
N ILE A 337 26.02 2.01 -11.67
CA ILE A 337 26.24 0.68 -12.24
C ILE A 337 25.22 0.47 -13.36
N ALA A 338 25.70 0.27 -14.59
CA ALA A 338 24.81 0.11 -15.73
C ALA A 338 23.96 -1.16 -15.57
N VAL A 339 22.64 -1.00 -15.57
CA VAL A 339 21.70 -2.12 -15.60
C VAL A 339 20.96 -2.05 -16.92
N VAL A 340 21.22 -3.02 -17.78
CA VAL A 340 20.74 -3.03 -19.17
C VAL A 340 19.54 -3.97 -19.28
N PHE A 341 18.42 -3.48 -19.80
CA PHE A 341 17.16 -4.21 -19.91
C PHE A 341 16.81 -4.50 -21.37
N ALA A 342 16.74 -5.78 -21.73
CA ALA A 342 16.35 -6.25 -23.06
C ALA A 342 14.98 -6.95 -23.04
N ASN A 343 14.05 -6.45 -23.86
CA ASN A 343 12.65 -6.88 -23.93
C ASN A 343 12.45 -8.27 -24.59
N SER A 344 11.33 -8.93 -24.25
CA SER A 344 10.93 -10.22 -24.84
C SER A 344 10.42 -10.10 -26.28
N LEU A 345 10.28 -11.23 -26.98
CA LEU A 345 9.64 -11.27 -28.30
C LEU A 345 8.21 -10.71 -28.20
N GLY A 346 7.81 -9.82 -29.10
CA GLY A 346 6.48 -9.20 -29.12
C GLY A 346 6.20 -8.17 -28.04
N THR A 347 7.21 -7.71 -27.29
CA THR A 347 7.09 -6.57 -26.37
C THR A 347 8.04 -5.44 -26.77
N ASP A 348 8.03 -4.32 -26.07
CA ASP A 348 8.98 -3.20 -26.22
C ASP A 348 9.45 -2.70 -24.86
N LEU A 349 10.29 -1.66 -24.83
CA LEU A 349 10.93 -1.12 -23.62
C LEU A 349 9.96 -0.68 -22.53
N ARG A 350 8.67 -0.47 -22.85
CA ARG A 350 7.62 -0.09 -21.88
C ARG A 350 7.25 -1.23 -20.96
N LEU A 351 7.62 -2.48 -21.30
CA LEU A 351 7.59 -3.63 -20.40
C LEU A 351 8.18 -3.31 -19.02
N TRP A 352 9.20 -2.45 -18.99
CA TRP A 352 9.94 -2.11 -17.77
C TRP A 352 9.33 -0.95 -16.98
N ASP A 353 8.29 -0.26 -17.46
CA ASP A 353 7.75 0.95 -16.82
C ASP A 353 7.29 0.75 -15.37
N LYS A 354 6.81 -0.46 -15.02
CA LYS A 354 6.43 -0.81 -13.64
C LYS A 354 7.59 -1.31 -12.78
N VAL A 355 8.70 -1.73 -13.38
CA VAL A 355 9.86 -2.29 -12.68
C VAL A 355 10.87 -1.19 -12.36
N ILE A 356 11.12 -0.27 -13.30
CA ILE A 356 12.09 0.81 -13.16
C ILE A 356 11.87 1.66 -11.89
N PRO A 357 10.63 2.03 -11.50
CA PRO A 357 10.39 2.78 -10.26
C PRO A 357 10.66 1.99 -8.97
N LEU A 358 10.69 0.65 -9.04
CA LEU A 358 10.92 -0.23 -7.88
C LEU A 358 12.41 -0.52 -7.64
N LEU A 359 13.27 -0.20 -8.61
CA LEU A 359 14.71 -0.35 -8.45
C LEU A 359 15.30 0.77 -7.58
N PRO A 360 16.48 0.57 -6.98
CA PRO A 360 17.21 1.64 -6.33
C PRO A 360 17.33 2.83 -7.29
N GLN A 361 16.70 3.95 -6.92
CA GLN A 361 16.72 5.17 -7.71
C GLN A 361 18.10 5.89 -7.62
N LYS A 362 19.10 5.27 -6.98
CA LYS A 362 20.48 5.74 -6.81
C LYS A 362 21.47 4.67 -7.20
N GLY A 363 22.61 5.08 -7.75
CA GLY A 363 23.76 4.20 -7.96
C GLY A 363 23.59 3.23 -9.12
N LEU A 364 22.51 3.34 -9.90
CA LEU A 364 22.22 2.54 -11.08
C LEU A 364 22.00 3.43 -12.29
N ARG A 365 22.67 3.10 -13.39
CA ARG A 365 22.40 3.67 -14.72
C ARG A 365 21.48 2.72 -15.48
N LEU A 366 20.18 2.97 -15.44
CA LEU A 366 19.17 2.09 -16.05
C LEU A 366 19.06 2.35 -17.55
N ILE A 367 19.46 1.36 -18.36
CA ILE A 367 19.46 1.42 -19.83
C ILE A 367 18.42 0.41 -20.33
N ARG A 368 17.39 0.87 -21.03
CA ARG A 368 16.40 0.00 -21.68
C ARG A 368 16.34 0.31 -23.17
N PHE A 369 16.20 -0.72 -23.99
CA PHE A 369 16.18 -0.55 -25.44
C PHE A 369 15.21 -1.53 -26.11
N ASP A 370 14.84 -1.22 -27.34
CA ASP A 370 14.13 -2.15 -28.22
C ASP A 370 15.12 -2.80 -29.18
N LYS A 371 15.07 -4.13 -29.30
CA LYS A 371 15.77 -4.85 -30.36
C LYS A 371 15.18 -4.56 -31.75
N ARG A 372 15.97 -4.76 -32.82
CA ARG A 372 15.46 -4.64 -34.19
C ARG A 372 14.16 -5.44 -34.39
N GLY A 373 13.23 -4.86 -35.14
CA GLY A 373 11.89 -5.42 -35.37
C GLY A 373 10.89 -5.24 -34.22
N HIS A 374 11.25 -4.55 -33.13
CA HIS A 374 10.38 -4.30 -31.97
C HIS A 374 10.35 -2.83 -31.58
N GLY A 375 9.24 -2.42 -30.94
CA GLY A 375 9.08 -1.09 -30.37
C GLY A 375 9.37 0.01 -31.38
N LEU A 376 10.32 0.88 -31.03
CA LEU A 376 10.70 2.03 -31.85
C LEU A 376 12.02 1.82 -32.63
N SER A 377 12.58 0.62 -32.61
CA SER A 377 13.76 0.27 -33.40
C SER A 377 13.39 -0.13 -34.83
N SER A 378 14.34 0.02 -35.76
CA SER A 378 14.13 -0.32 -37.18
C SER A 378 13.76 -1.79 -37.38
N CYS A 379 13.00 -2.08 -38.43
CA CYS A 379 12.55 -3.43 -38.80
C CYS A 379 13.15 -3.85 -40.15
N PRO A 380 14.44 -4.20 -40.22
CA PRO A 380 15.07 -4.64 -41.47
C PRO A 380 14.44 -5.94 -42.00
N SER A 381 14.66 -6.29 -43.27
CA SER A 381 14.14 -7.53 -43.84
C SER A 381 14.71 -8.76 -43.11
N SER A 382 13.85 -9.74 -42.82
CA SER A 382 14.27 -11.04 -42.27
C SER A 382 15.08 -11.85 -43.31
N PRO A 383 15.87 -12.87 -42.89
CA PRO A 383 15.96 -13.44 -41.54
C PRO A 383 16.92 -12.72 -40.59
N TYR A 384 16.63 -12.76 -39.29
CA TYR A 384 17.57 -12.31 -38.25
C TYR A 384 18.28 -13.51 -37.61
N THR A 385 19.42 -13.25 -36.98
CA THR A 385 20.16 -14.22 -36.16
C THR A 385 20.34 -13.67 -34.75
N ILE A 386 20.57 -14.54 -33.75
CA ILE A 386 20.91 -14.08 -32.40
C ILE A 386 22.22 -13.29 -32.43
N ASP A 387 23.18 -13.70 -33.25
CA ASP A 387 24.42 -12.94 -33.49
C ASP A 387 24.13 -11.49 -33.89
N ALA A 388 23.25 -11.26 -34.88
CA ALA A 388 22.91 -9.92 -35.33
C ALA A 388 22.17 -9.08 -34.27
N LEU A 389 21.39 -9.72 -33.39
CA LEU A 389 20.72 -9.07 -32.26
C LEU A 389 21.70 -8.74 -31.11
N THR A 390 22.71 -9.59 -30.92
CA THR A 390 23.81 -9.33 -29.99
C THR A 390 24.73 -8.24 -30.54
N ASP A 391 25.01 -8.21 -31.84
CA ASP A 391 25.79 -7.15 -32.48
C ASP A 391 25.13 -5.77 -32.31
N ASP A 392 23.79 -5.67 -32.41
CA ASP A 392 23.05 -4.43 -32.09
C ASP A 392 23.30 -3.98 -30.65
N THR A 393 23.30 -4.95 -29.74
CA THR A 393 23.42 -4.70 -28.31
C THR A 393 24.84 -4.28 -27.96
N GLU A 394 25.85 -4.92 -28.57
CA GLU A 394 27.27 -4.52 -28.45
C GLU A 394 27.47 -3.10 -28.93
N GLN A 395 26.97 -2.78 -30.13
CA GLN A 395 27.05 -1.42 -30.70
C GLN A 395 26.35 -0.39 -29.80
N LEU A 396 25.16 -0.70 -29.28
CA LEU A 396 24.45 0.17 -28.35
C LEU A 396 25.26 0.42 -27.06
N LEU A 397 25.84 -0.62 -26.46
CA LEU A 397 26.59 -0.50 -25.21
C LEU A 397 27.93 0.22 -25.40
N ASP A 398 28.64 -0.09 -26.48
CA ASP A 398 29.86 0.62 -26.88
C ASP A 398 29.52 2.11 -27.14
N ARG A 399 28.38 2.41 -27.79
CA ARG A 399 27.93 3.77 -28.03
C ARG A 399 27.65 4.54 -26.75
N LEU A 400 26.91 3.92 -25.82
CA LEU A 400 26.58 4.42 -24.48
C LEU A 400 27.78 4.43 -23.53
N ARG A 401 28.97 4.00 -23.99
CA ARG A 401 30.21 3.93 -23.22
C ARG A 401 30.08 3.09 -21.94
N VAL A 402 29.26 2.06 -22.00
CA VAL A 402 29.11 1.11 -20.91
C VAL A 402 30.39 0.29 -20.85
N LYS A 403 31.18 0.49 -19.79
CA LYS A 403 32.42 -0.29 -19.58
C LYS A 403 32.14 -1.63 -18.93
N THR A 404 31.15 -1.66 -18.03
CA THR A 404 30.68 -2.84 -17.31
C THR A 404 29.20 -2.70 -17.00
N CYS A 405 28.43 -3.80 -17.07
CA CYS A 405 27.01 -3.79 -16.75
C CYS A 405 26.52 -5.06 -16.04
N ILE A 406 25.36 -4.95 -15.42
CA ILE A 406 24.47 -6.07 -15.09
C ILE A 406 23.42 -6.12 -16.20
N PHE A 407 23.31 -7.25 -16.89
CA PHE A 407 22.40 -7.37 -18.03
C PHE A 407 21.16 -8.18 -17.63
N VAL A 408 19.99 -7.54 -17.72
CA VAL A 408 18.67 -8.09 -17.44
C VAL A 408 17.97 -8.41 -18.76
N GLY A 409 17.87 -9.69 -19.07
CA GLY A 409 17.24 -10.16 -20.30
C GLY A 409 15.98 -10.96 -20.04
N LEU A 410 14.86 -10.55 -20.66
CA LEU A 410 13.61 -11.32 -20.67
C LEU A 410 13.47 -12.12 -21.96
N SER A 411 13.23 -13.43 -21.88
CA SER A 411 13.01 -14.30 -23.06
C SER A 411 14.15 -14.18 -24.08
N ILE A 412 13.88 -13.83 -25.35
CA ILE A 412 14.93 -13.59 -26.36
C ILE A 412 15.98 -12.54 -25.89
N GLY A 413 15.59 -11.56 -25.06
CA GLY A 413 16.53 -10.64 -24.43
C GLY A 413 17.55 -11.34 -23.51
N GLY A 414 17.15 -12.45 -22.88
CA GLY A 414 18.03 -13.32 -22.11
C GLY A 414 18.93 -14.22 -22.97
N ILE A 415 18.52 -14.57 -24.19
CA ILE A 415 19.39 -15.26 -25.16
C ILE A 415 20.48 -14.30 -25.64
N ILE A 416 20.10 -13.06 -25.97
CA ILE A 416 21.03 -11.98 -26.34
C ILE A 416 22.05 -11.74 -25.21
N ALA A 417 21.57 -11.68 -23.97
CA ALA A 417 22.42 -11.48 -22.78
C ALA A 417 23.44 -12.62 -22.59
N GLN A 418 23.03 -13.88 -22.79
CA GLN A 418 23.92 -15.05 -22.71
C GLN A 418 25.01 -15.00 -23.79
N LEU A 419 24.65 -14.70 -25.04
CA LEU A 419 25.62 -14.63 -26.13
C LEU A 419 26.57 -13.43 -25.94
N LEU A 420 26.06 -12.27 -25.51
CA LEU A 420 26.86 -11.09 -25.19
C LEU A 420 27.89 -11.39 -24.11
N ALA A 421 27.47 -12.02 -23.01
CA ALA A 421 28.37 -12.40 -21.92
C ALA A 421 29.44 -13.40 -22.37
N SER A 422 29.12 -14.27 -23.34
CA SER A 422 30.07 -15.22 -23.91
C SER A 422 31.08 -14.56 -24.85
N ARG A 423 30.68 -13.51 -25.57
CA ARG A 423 31.52 -12.80 -26.55
C ARG A 423 32.37 -11.70 -25.92
N ARG A 424 31.78 -10.95 -24.98
CA ARG A 424 32.35 -9.76 -24.31
C ARG A 424 32.30 -9.94 -22.77
N PRO A 425 32.98 -10.95 -22.20
CA PRO A 425 32.94 -11.24 -20.76
C PRO A 425 33.47 -10.09 -19.88
N GLU A 426 34.25 -9.17 -20.44
CA GLU A 426 34.71 -7.96 -19.76
C GLU A 426 33.58 -6.95 -19.53
N LEU A 427 32.58 -6.91 -20.43
CA LEU A 427 31.47 -5.96 -20.43
C LEU A 427 30.34 -6.37 -19.48
N VAL A 428 30.12 -7.67 -19.28
CA VAL A 428 29.03 -8.18 -18.46
C VAL A 428 29.57 -8.72 -17.13
N LYS A 429 29.24 -8.04 -16.03
CA LYS A 429 29.66 -8.41 -14.66
C LYS A 429 28.63 -9.27 -13.93
N GLY A 430 27.39 -9.27 -14.40
CA GLY A 430 26.35 -10.17 -13.91
C GLY A 430 25.18 -10.27 -14.90
N LEU A 431 24.46 -11.39 -14.84
CA LEU A 431 23.29 -11.63 -15.67
C LEU A 431 22.04 -11.82 -14.80
N VAL A 432 20.91 -11.29 -15.26
CA VAL A 432 19.58 -11.69 -14.82
C VAL A 432 18.86 -12.32 -16.01
N LEU A 433 18.69 -13.63 -15.94
CA LEU A 433 18.03 -14.44 -16.96
C LEU A 433 16.57 -14.64 -16.52
N SER A 434 15.69 -13.75 -17.00
CA SER A 434 14.27 -13.80 -16.69
C SER A 434 13.51 -14.50 -17.80
N ASN A 435 12.72 -15.54 -17.46
CA ASN A 435 11.83 -16.26 -18.37
C ASN A 435 12.51 -16.50 -19.73
N THR A 436 13.66 -17.19 -19.70
CA THR A 436 14.53 -17.42 -20.86
C THR A 436 15.24 -18.76 -20.73
N ALA A 437 15.94 -19.18 -21.79
CA ALA A 437 16.72 -20.40 -21.79
C ALA A 437 17.93 -20.31 -22.71
N ALA A 438 18.91 -21.21 -22.57
CA ALA A 438 19.99 -21.36 -23.56
C ALA A 438 19.45 -21.82 -24.92
N LYS A 439 18.31 -22.53 -24.91
CA LYS A 439 17.53 -22.95 -26.06
C LYS A 439 16.05 -22.86 -25.76
N LEU A 440 15.31 -22.07 -26.53
CA LEU A 440 13.86 -21.93 -26.39
C LEU A 440 13.15 -22.68 -27.52
N GLY A 441 12.51 -23.81 -27.22
CA GLY A 441 11.72 -24.57 -28.20
C GLY A 441 12.54 -25.33 -29.26
N THR A 442 11.85 -25.77 -30.32
CA THR A 442 12.44 -26.48 -31.46
C THR A 442 12.25 -25.68 -32.75
N ALA A 443 13.11 -25.92 -33.75
CA ALA A 443 13.02 -25.25 -35.05
C ALA A 443 11.65 -25.44 -35.71
N ASP A 444 11.09 -26.65 -35.67
CA ASP A 444 9.77 -26.98 -36.24
C ASP A 444 8.64 -26.18 -35.57
N MET A 445 8.67 -26.04 -34.23
CA MET A 445 7.67 -25.26 -33.49
C MET A 445 7.71 -23.78 -33.87
N TRP A 446 8.91 -23.22 -34.04
CA TRP A 446 9.06 -21.84 -34.48
C TRP A 446 8.67 -21.64 -35.95
N GLN A 447 8.98 -22.61 -36.81
CA GLN A 447 8.58 -22.57 -38.22
C GLN A 447 7.05 -22.60 -38.37
N GLU A 448 6.36 -23.44 -37.60
CA GLU A 448 4.89 -23.46 -37.57
C GLU A 448 4.30 -22.11 -37.11
N ARG A 449 4.92 -21.49 -36.10
CA ARG A 449 4.53 -20.15 -35.63
C ARG A 449 4.76 -19.08 -36.71
N ILE A 450 5.90 -19.12 -37.40
CA ILE A 450 6.24 -18.20 -38.49
C ILE A 450 5.23 -18.34 -39.63
N ASP A 451 4.93 -19.55 -40.06
CA ASP A 451 3.99 -19.81 -41.17
C ASP A 451 2.58 -19.32 -40.83
N ARG A 452 2.14 -19.52 -39.59
CA ARG A 452 0.83 -19.01 -39.11
C ARG A 452 0.77 -17.48 -39.09
N ILE A 453 1.84 -16.82 -38.66
CA ILE A 453 1.92 -15.34 -38.64
C ILE A 453 2.02 -14.79 -40.06
N ARG A 454 2.81 -15.39 -40.96
CA ARG A 454 2.87 -15.01 -42.38
C ARG A 454 1.51 -15.12 -43.06
N LYS A 455 0.74 -16.16 -42.73
CA LYS A 455 -0.57 -16.43 -43.34
C LYS A 455 -1.68 -15.54 -42.79
N ASN A 456 -1.74 -15.33 -41.48
CA ASN A 456 -2.92 -14.75 -40.80
C ASN A 456 -2.63 -13.45 -40.03
N GLY A 457 -1.38 -12.97 -40.05
CA GLY A 457 -0.95 -11.84 -39.23
C GLY A 457 -0.74 -12.18 -37.75
N ILE A 458 -0.07 -11.29 -37.03
CA ILE A 458 0.25 -11.46 -35.61
C ILE A 458 -0.99 -11.37 -34.70
N GLU A 459 -1.98 -10.57 -35.10
CA GLU A 459 -3.22 -10.39 -34.34
C GLU A 459 -4.02 -11.67 -34.18
N ALA A 460 -4.05 -12.51 -35.23
CA ALA A 460 -4.70 -13.82 -35.19
C ALA A 460 -4.04 -14.81 -34.19
N MET A 461 -2.87 -14.47 -33.66
CA MET A 461 -2.16 -15.26 -32.66
C MET A 461 -2.05 -14.57 -31.31
N ALA A 462 -2.50 -13.32 -31.16
CA ALA A 462 -2.24 -12.52 -29.97
C ALA A 462 -2.71 -13.18 -28.67
N ASP A 463 -3.92 -13.73 -28.67
CA ASP A 463 -4.50 -14.32 -27.46
C ASP A 463 -3.77 -15.62 -27.06
N ALA A 464 -3.40 -16.44 -28.05
CA ALA A 464 -2.61 -17.66 -27.84
C ALA A 464 -1.18 -17.35 -27.36
N ILE A 465 -0.63 -16.20 -27.74
CA ILE A 465 0.70 -15.76 -27.30
C ILE A 465 0.63 -15.22 -25.86
N LEU A 466 -0.37 -14.41 -25.54
CA LEU A 466 -0.58 -13.91 -24.17
C LEU A 466 -0.86 -15.03 -23.18
N GLU A 467 -1.59 -16.07 -23.59
CA GLU A 467 -1.80 -17.28 -22.80
C GLU A 467 -0.50 -17.99 -22.42
N ARG A 468 0.54 -17.86 -23.25
CA ARG A 468 1.86 -18.42 -22.92
C ARG A 468 2.69 -17.51 -22.02
N TRP A 469 2.49 -16.20 -22.07
CA TRP A 469 3.26 -15.24 -21.27
C TRP A 469 2.71 -15.06 -19.86
N PHE A 470 1.39 -15.13 -19.69
CA PHE A 470 0.73 -14.69 -18.46
C PHE A 470 -0.26 -15.72 -17.92
N GLY A 471 -0.24 -15.85 -16.58
CA GLY A 471 -1.26 -16.59 -15.84
C GLY A 471 -2.66 -16.05 -16.12
N GLU A 472 -3.65 -16.93 -15.96
CA GLU A 472 -5.05 -16.66 -16.31
C GLU A 472 -5.63 -15.44 -15.59
N GLU A 473 -5.27 -15.20 -14.33
CA GLU A 473 -5.75 -14.06 -13.55
C GLU A 473 -5.28 -12.73 -14.14
N PHE A 474 -4.01 -12.62 -14.51
CA PHE A 474 -3.46 -11.42 -15.13
C PHE A 474 -4.08 -11.13 -16.50
N ARG A 475 -4.32 -12.17 -17.32
CA ARG A 475 -4.96 -12.03 -18.65
C ARG A 475 -6.38 -11.47 -18.61
N ARG A 476 -7.07 -11.61 -17.47
CA ARG A 476 -8.43 -11.08 -17.25
C ARG A 476 -8.44 -9.64 -16.72
N SER A 477 -7.28 -9.08 -16.37
CA SER A 477 -7.16 -7.70 -15.93
C SER A 477 -7.18 -6.72 -17.11
N ASP A 478 -7.62 -5.48 -16.86
CA ASP A 478 -7.57 -4.40 -17.85
C ASP A 478 -6.13 -4.11 -18.31
N GLU A 479 -5.13 -4.45 -17.50
CA GLU A 479 -3.72 -4.28 -17.84
C GLU A 479 -3.28 -5.21 -18.98
N ALA A 480 -3.88 -6.40 -19.12
CA ALA A 480 -3.58 -7.34 -20.21
C ALA A 480 -3.87 -6.76 -21.59
N VAL A 481 -4.83 -5.82 -21.69
CA VAL A 481 -5.17 -5.13 -22.94
C VAL A 481 -3.98 -4.33 -23.46
N ALA A 482 -3.22 -3.68 -22.57
CA ALA A 482 -2.02 -2.94 -22.96
C ALA A 482 -0.93 -3.87 -23.54
N TRP A 483 -0.77 -5.07 -22.95
CA TRP A 483 0.16 -6.11 -23.46
C TRP A 483 -0.28 -6.68 -24.80
N ARG A 484 -1.58 -6.93 -24.97
CA ARG A 484 -2.15 -7.34 -26.26
C ARG A 484 -1.90 -6.29 -27.34
N ASN A 485 -2.13 -5.02 -27.01
CA ASN A 485 -1.91 -3.92 -27.94
C ASN A 485 -0.43 -3.76 -28.29
N MET A 486 0.48 -3.97 -27.33
CA MET A 486 1.92 -3.96 -27.56
C MET A 486 2.35 -5.08 -28.53
N LEU A 487 1.87 -6.31 -28.30
CA LEU A 487 2.13 -7.45 -29.16
C LEU A 487 1.59 -7.26 -30.57
N THR A 488 0.32 -6.87 -30.70
CA THR A 488 -0.34 -6.73 -32.01
C THR A 488 0.21 -5.58 -32.85
N ARG A 489 0.81 -4.57 -32.20
CA ARG A 489 1.52 -3.47 -32.88
C ARG A 489 2.94 -3.82 -33.29
N THR A 490 3.49 -4.96 -32.86
CA THR A 490 4.82 -5.38 -33.28
C THR A 490 4.81 -5.67 -34.79
N PRO A 491 5.73 -5.09 -35.59
CA PRO A 491 5.81 -5.37 -37.01
C PRO A 491 5.93 -6.87 -37.28
N VAL A 492 5.08 -7.38 -38.18
CA VAL A 492 5.02 -8.81 -38.52
C VAL A 492 6.38 -9.34 -38.97
N GLU A 493 7.08 -8.61 -39.84
CA GLU A 493 8.43 -8.98 -40.32
C GLU A 493 9.47 -8.98 -39.20
N GLY A 494 9.36 -8.06 -38.24
CA GLY A 494 10.25 -7.99 -37.08
C GLY A 494 10.02 -9.14 -36.11
N TYR A 495 8.76 -9.49 -35.89
CA TYR A 495 8.37 -10.65 -35.09
C TYR A 495 8.85 -11.97 -35.73
N ILE A 496 8.67 -12.11 -37.05
CA ILE A 496 9.13 -13.26 -37.82
C ILE A 496 10.65 -13.35 -37.77
N GLY A 497 11.38 -12.25 -38.03
CA GLY A 497 12.84 -12.24 -37.99
C GLY A 497 13.40 -12.65 -36.63
N CYS A 498 12.84 -12.13 -35.53
CA CYS A 498 13.24 -12.58 -34.19
C CYS A 498 12.81 -14.04 -33.89
N SER A 499 11.72 -14.54 -34.47
CA SER A 499 11.34 -15.95 -34.35
C SER A 499 12.31 -16.87 -35.10
N GLU A 500 12.76 -16.45 -36.29
CA GLU A 500 13.79 -17.15 -37.09
C GLU A 500 15.13 -17.19 -36.33
N ALA A 501 15.50 -16.09 -35.66
CA ALA A 501 16.67 -16.03 -34.81
C ALA A 501 16.61 -17.03 -33.63
N ILE A 502 15.45 -17.15 -32.96
CA ILE A 502 15.27 -18.11 -31.88
C ILE A 502 15.30 -19.56 -32.42
N ALA A 503 14.65 -19.81 -33.56
CA ALA A 503 14.55 -21.14 -34.17
C ALA A 503 15.92 -21.75 -34.49
N ALA A 504 16.86 -20.92 -34.93
CA ALA A 504 18.20 -21.32 -35.35
C ALA A 504 19.22 -21.43 -34.20
N ASN A 505 18.86 -21.07 -32.97
CA ASN A 505 19.82 -20.87 -31.88
C ASN A 505 19.79 -21.97 -30.81
N ASP A 506 20.98 -22.39 -30.40
CA ASP A 506 21.23 -23.26 -29.26
C ASP A 506 22.53 -22.84 -28.56
N LEU A 507 22.42 -22.11 -27.45
CA LEU A 507 23.57 -21.60 -26.71
C LEU A 507 24.06 -22.54 -25.62
N THR A 508 23.54 -23.78 -25.50
CA THR A 508 23.86 -24.65 -24.35
C THR A 508 25.38 -24.80 -24.14
N ALA A 509 26.15 -24.92 -25.22
CA ALA A 509 27.61 -25.08 -25.16
C ALA A 509 28.40 -23.79 -24.86
N SER A 510 27.88 -22.61 -25.21
CA SER A 510 28.52 -21.32 -24.89
C SER A 510 28.11 -20.84 -23.50
N THR A 511 26.82 -20.95 -23.18
CA THR A 511 26.27 -20.71 -21.84
C THR A 511 27.00 -21.57 -20.80
N SER A 512 27.29 -22.84 -21.08
CA SER A 512 28.00 -23.70 -20.10
C SER A 512 29.45 -23.30 -19.81
N LYS A 513 30.02 -22.36 -20.56
CA LYS A 513 31.39 -21.87 -20.38
C LYS A 513 31.45 -20.53 -19.66
N LEU A 514 30.31 -19.90 -19.42
CA LEU A 514 30.21 -18.63 -18.72
C LEU A 514 30.70 -18.79 -17.28
N LYS A 515 31.43 -17.77 -16.77
CA LYS A 515 32.01 -17.73 -15.43
C LYS A 515 31.77 -16.39 -14.75
N LEU A 516 30.51 -16.08 -14.47
CA LEU A 516 30.07 -14.83 -13.86
C LEU A 516 28.81 -15.03 -13.02
N PRO A 517 28.50 -14.14 -12.07
CA PRO A 517 27.27 -14.19 -11.30
C PRO A 517 26.02 -14.14 -12.19
N VAL A 518 25.07 -15.06 -11.98
CA VAL A 518 23.81 -15.13 -12.72
C VAL A 518 22.65 -15.34 -11.75
N LEU A 519 21.58 -14.56 -11.91
CA LEU A 519 20.28 -14.73 -11.26
C LEU A 519 19.26 -15.23 -12.28
N GLY A 520 18.62 -16.36 -12.02
CA GLY A 520 17.48 -16.86 -12.82
C GLY A 520 16.15 -16.43 -12.22
N ILE A 521 15.24 -15.90 -13.03
CA ILE A 521 13.87 -15.55 -12.62
C ILE A 521 12.90 -16.29 -13.53
N GLY A 522 12.15 -17.25 -12.99
CA GLY A 522 11.11 -17.99 -13.72
C GLY A 522 9.74 -17.73 -13.12
N GLY A 523 8.80 -17.24 -13.92
CA GLY A 523 7.40 -17.13 -13.52
C GLY A 523 6.76 -18.51 -13.45
N GLU A 524 6.12 -18.86 -12.33
CA GLU A 524 5.47 -20.16 -12.11
C GLU A 524 4.40 -20.53 -13.15
N HIS A 525 3.86 -19.53 -13.84
CA HIS A 525 2.84 -19.68 -14.88
C HIS A 525 3.33 -19.34 -16.30
N ASP A 526 4.63 -19.12 -16.49
CA ASP A 526 5.19 -18.89 -17.82
C ASP A 526 5.27 -20.22 -18.61
N LEU A 527 4.53 -20.32 -19.71
CA LEU A 527 4.53 -21.50 -20.59
C LEU A 527 5.47 -21.35 -21.79
N ALA A 528 6.01 -20.15 -22.03
CA ALA A 528 7.03 -19.91 -23.05
C ALA A 528 8.41 -20.40 -22.56
N SER A 529 8.69 -20.22 -21.27
CA SER A 529 9.93 -20.58 -20.60
C SER A 529 9.67 -20.89 -19.12
N PRO A 530 9.17 -22.10 -18.82
CA PRO A 530 8.82 -22.50 -17.46
C PRO A 530 10.01 -22.42 -16.49
N PRO A 531 9.77 -22.31 -15.16
CA PRO A 531 10.83 -22.16 -14.17
C PRO A 531 11.92 -23.23 -14.24
N ASP A 532 11.56 -24.47 -14.55
CA ASP A 532 12.54 -25.56 -14.68
C ASP A 532 13.43 -25.41 -15.91
N LEU A 533 12.95 -24.77 -16.98
CA LEU A 533 13.76 -24.46 -18.15
C LEU A 533 14.74 -23.31 -17.87
N VAL A 534 14.30 -22.30 -17.12
CA VAL A 534 15.17 -21.23 -16.62
C VAL A 534 16.24 -21.79 -15.69
N ARG A 535 15.84 -22.67 -14.76
CA ARG A 535 16.72 -23.40 -13.83
C ARG A 535 17.76 -24.22 -14.58
N ALA A 536 17.33 -25.05 -15.53
CA ALA A 536 18.22 -25.86 -16.35
C ALA A 536 19.23 -25.00 -17.13
N THR A 537 18.87 -23.77 -17.49
CA THR A 537 19.78 -22.83 -18.15
C THR A 537 20.79 -22.22 -17.18
N THR A 538 20.36 -21.80 -15.99
CA THR A 538 21.29 -21.27 -14.97
C THR A 538 22.24 -22.34 -14.45
N ASP A 539 21.78 -23.60 -14.38
CA ASP A 539 22.58 -24.76 -13.93
C ASP A 539 23.74 -25.09 -14.89
N LEU A 540 23.74 -24.55 -16.12
CA LEU A 540 24.86 -24.69 -17.04
C LEU A 540 26.07 -23.81 -16.64
N ILE A 541 25.87 -22.69 -15.92
CA ILE A 541 26.86 -21.61 -15.76
C ILE A 541 27.66 -21.80 -14.46
N ASP A 542 28.96 -22.06 -14.58
CA ASP A 542 29.86 -22.29 -13.46
C ASP A 542 30.27 -20.96 -12.79
N GLY A 543 29.82 -20.71 -11.57
CA GLY A 543 29.93 -19.38 -10.92
C GLY A 543 28.63 -18.59 -10.87
N SER A 544 27.49 -19.19 -11.29
CA SER A 544 26.16 -18.69 -10.96
C SER A 544 26.05 -18.54 -9.44
N ARG A 545 26.03 -17.29 -8.96
CA ARG A 545 25.87 -17.02 -7.53
C ARG A 545 24.44 -17.34 -7.16
N ARG A 546 24.26 -18.31 -6.28
CA ARG A 546 22.98 -18.49 -5.59
C ARG A 546 22.90 -17.34 -4.59
N THR A 547 22.04 -16.37 -4.86
CA THR A 547 21.80 -15.29 -3.91
C THR A 547 20.36 -14.80 -4.05
N SER A 548 19.45 -15.35 -3.26
CA SER A 548 18.74 -14.49 -2.31
C SER A 548 19.78 -13.97 -1.32
N MET A 549 19.69 -12.73 -0.82
CA MET A 549 20.68 -12.19 0.15
C MET A 549 21.15 -13.29 1.12
N SER A 550 22.47 -13.60 1.25
CA SER A 550 23.13 -14.11 2.48
C SER A 550 24.27 -15.17 2.40
N GLU A 551 24.61 -15.89 1.32
CA GLU A 551 25.50 -17.10 1.31
C GLU A 551 26.44 -17.46 2.53
N ARG A 552 27.32 -16.59 3.06
CA ARG A 552 28.12 -16.86 4.29
C ARG A 552 27.37 -16.61 5.59
N TYR A 553 26.56 -15.56 5.64
CA TYR A 553 25.57 -15.36 6.69
C TYR A 553 24.49 -16.44 6.59
N GLU A 554 24.19 -16.99 5.42
CA GLU A 554 23.14 -18.00 5.18
C GLU A 554 23.69 -19.34 5.59
N ARG A 555 24.92 -19.65 5.18
CA ARG A 555 25.65 -20.82 5.67
C ARG A 555 25.90 -20.71 7.18
N GLY A 556 26.26 -19.53 7.68
CA GLY A 556 26.50 -19.28 9.09
C GLY A 556 25.23 -19.42 9.90
N MET A 557 24.13 -18.80 9.47
CA MET A 557 22.81 -18.93 10.08
C MET A 557 22.27 -20.34 9.96
N ALA A 558 22.44 -21.01 8.82
CA ALA A 558 22.02 -22.41 8.64
C ALA A 558 22.80 -23.35 9.56
N VAL A 559 24.12 -23.18 9.69
CA VAL A 559 24.95 -23.98 10.62
C VAL A 559 24.65 -23.62 12.08
N ARG A 560 24.47 -22.33 12.40
CA ARG A 560 24.10 -21.85 13.74
C ARG A 560 22.74 -22.41 14.18
N ARG A 561 21.75 -22.39 13.28
CA ARG A 561 20.41 -22.97 13.47
C ARG A 561 20.46 -24.49 13.56
N ALA A 562 21.20 -25.16 12.67
CA ALA A 562 21.36 -26.62 12.71
C ALA A 562 22.02 -27.11 14.00
N VAL A 563 22.94 -26.33 14.60
CA VAL A 563 23.65 -26.71 15.83
C VAL A 563 22.87 -26.30 17.09
N LEU A 564 22.46 -25.03 17.20
CA LEU A 564 21.84 -24.50 18.42
C LEU A 564 20.30 -24.62 18.46
N GLY A 565 19.66 -24.80 17.31
CA GLY A 565 18.21 -24.81 17.14
C GLY A 565 17.64 -23.42 16.83
N ASP A 566 16.57 -23.39 16.04
CA ASP A 566 15.95 -22.15 15.54
C ASP A 566 15.51 -21.21 16.67
N ASP A 567 14.76 -21.70 17.66
CA ASP A 567 14.24 -20.87 18.77
C ASP A 567 15.32 -20.15 19.60
N HIS A 568 16.49 -20.76 19.70
CA HIS A 568 17.63 -20.15 20.40
C HIS A 568 18.25 -19.04 19.54
N VAL A 569 18.43 -19.32 18.25
CA VAL A 569 18.98 -18.36 17.30
C VAL A 569 18.03 -17.18 17.13
N ASP A 570 16.73 -17.42 17.01
CA ASP A 570 15.72 -16.37 16.87
C ASP A 570 15.64 -15.47 18.12
N ARG A 571 15.77 -16.01 19.33
CA ARG A 571 15.91 -15.17 20.55
C ARG A 571 17.15 -14.29 20.53
N ALA A 572 18.30 -14.83 20.11
CA ALA A 572 19.54 -14.07 20.04
C ALA A 572 19.52 -13.02 18.91
N GLU A 573 18.80 -13.30 17.82
CA GLU A 573 18.62 -12.39 16.69
C GLU A 573 17.60 -11.28 16.99
N ASN A 574 16.50 -11.60 17.68
CA ASN A 574 15.47 -10.63 18.08
C ASN A 574 15.94 -9.75 19.26
N GLY A 575 16.87 -10.25 20.08
CA GLY A 575 17.54 -9.46 21.11
C GLY A 575 18.61 -8.51 20.57
N LYS A 576 18.86 -8.50 19.25
CA LYS A 576 19.79 -7.58 18.61
C LYS A 576 19.30 -6.15 18.75
N THR A 577 20.19 -5.32 19.25
CA THR A 577 20.10 -3.88 19.23
C THR A 577 21.02 -3.34 18.15
N ASP A 578 20.88 -2.07 17.80
CA ASP A 578 21.81 -1.42 16.86
C ASP A 578 23.27 -1.44 17.38
N LEU A 579 23.45 -1.51 18.71
CA LEU A 579 24.77 -1.56 19.36
C LEU A 579 25.50 -2.90 19.11
N ASP A 580 24.80 -4.03 19.15
CA ASP A 580 25.40 -5.37 19.02
C ASP A 580 25.08 -6.08 17.69
N GLY A 581 24.21 -5.51 16.84
CA GLY A 581 23.90 -6.02 15.50
C GLY A 581 25.13 -6.31 14.62
N PRO A 582 26.11 -5.38 14.49
CA PRO A 582 27.35 -5.65 13.78
C PRO A 582 28.19 -6.76 14.43
N PHE A 583 28.19 -6.85 15.76
CA PHE A 583 28.93 -7.86 16.51
C PHE A 583 28.30 -9.26 16.35
N GLN A 584 26.98 -9.37 16.35
CA GLN A 584 26.27 -10.61 16.10
C GLN A 584 26.39 -11.06 14.63
N THR A 585 26.48 -10.12 13.70
CA THR A 585 26.79 -10.40 12.29
C THR A 585 28.20 -10.99 12.18
N LEU A 586 29.19 -10.40 12.86
CA LEU A 586 30.55 -10.93 12.94
C LEU A 586 30.60 -12.34 13.56
N ILE A 587 29.86 -12.60 14.65
CA ILE A 587 29.78 -13.95 15.27
C ILE A 587 29.16 -14.95 14.29
N THR A 588 28.07 -14.58 13.62
CA THR A 588 27.35 -15.43 12.68
C THR A 588 28.22 -15.82 11.50
N GLU A 589 28.96 -14.88 10.91
CA GLU A 589 29.83 -15.16 9.78
C GLU A 589 31.15 -15.83 10.20
N GLY A 590 31.73 -15.41 11.33
CA GLY A 590 33.03 -15.87 11.81
C GLY A 590 32.97 -17.22 12.52
N ALA A 591 32.19 -17.33 13.59
CA ALA A 591 32.08 -18.58 14.34
C ALA A 591 31.33 -19.63 13.51
N TRP A 592 30.15 -19.28 13.01
CA TRP A 592 29.24 -20.25 12.40
C TRP A 592 29.48 -20.41 10.90
N GLY A 593 29.66 -19.30 10.18
CA GLY A 593 29.90 -19.27 8.74
C GLY A 593 31.33 -19.61 8.32
N THR A 594 32.26 -19.79 9.25
CA THR A 594 33.66 -20.16 8.96
C THR A 594 34.14 -21.35 9.79
N VAL A 595 34.20 -21.24 11.13
CA VAL A 595 34.81 -22.29 11.97
C VAL A 595 33.91 -23.52 12.09
N TRP A 596 32.62 -23.35 12.41
CA TRP A 596 31.68 -24.46 12.52
C TRP A 596 31.24 -25.04 11.18
N SER A 597 31.25 -24.24 10.12
CA SER A 597 30.99 -24.70 8.75
C SER A 597 32.16 -25.47 8.12
N SER A 598 33.30 -25.60 8.79
CA SER A 598 34.46 -26.31 8.27
C SER A 598 34.32 -27.82 8.44
N GLU A 599 34.51 -28.57 7.35
CA GLU A 599 34.44 -30.03 7.33
C GLU A 599 35.70 -30.73 7.88
N GLY A 600 36.75 -29.97 8.24
CA GLY A 600 38.02 -30.55 8.71
C GLY A 600 37.97 -31.22 10.09
N ILE A 601 36.93 -30.96 10.88
CA ILE A 601 36.61 -31.61 12.16
C ILE A 601 35.10 -31.80 12.20
N SER A 602 34.63 -33.01 12.58
CA SER A 602 33.20 -33.31 12.58
C SER A 602 32.43 -32.47 13.61
N ALA A 603 31.12 -32.29 13.39
CA ALA A 603 30.26 -31.53 14.31
C ALA A 603 30.30 -32.08 15.75
N ARG A 604 30.33 -33.41 15.89
CA ARG A 604 30.48 -34.11 17.17
C ARG A 604 31.81 -33.75 17.86
N GLU A 605 32.93 -33.90 17.17
CA GLU A 605 34.26 -33.61 17.72
C GLU A 605 34.42 -32.12 18.06
N ARG A 606 33.89 -31.24 17.21
CA ARG A 606 33.88 -29.80 17.42
C ARG A 606 33.08 -29.42 18.67
N SER A 607 31.92 -30.07 18.87
CA SER A 607 31.10 -29.89 20.08
C SER A 607 31.85 -30.32 21.35
N MET A 608 32.59 -31.43 21.31
CA MET A 608 33.41 -31.89 22.44
C MET A 608 34.55 -30.92 22.75
N LEU A 609 35.25 -30.43 21.71
CA LEU A 609 36.33 -29.46 21.86
C LEU A 609 35.83 -28.13 22.43
N THR A 610 34.70 -27.61 21.92
CA THR A 610 34.09 -26.38 22.42
C THR A 610 33.69 -26.51 23.89
N LEU A 611 33.02 -27.59 24.29
CA LEU A 611 32.65 -27.84 25.68
C LEU A 611 33.88 -27.95 26.60
N ALA A 612 34.94 -28.65 26.17
CA ALA A 612 36.18 -28.75 26.93
C ALA A 612 36.86 -27.39 27.12
N LEU A 613 36.91 -26.56 26.08
CA LEU A 613 37.51 -25.22 26.13
C LEU A 613 36.70 -24.28 27.05
N LEU A 614 35.37 -24.28 26.94
CA LEU A 614 34.51 -23.48 27.80
C LEU A 614 34.66 -23.88 29.28
N ALA A 615 34.69 -25.18 29.57
CA ALA A 615 34.89 -25.68 30.92
C ALA A 615 36.29 -25.35 31.48
N ALA A 616 37.34 -25.50 30.67
CA ALA A 616 38.72 -25.21 31.07
C ALA A 616 38.95 -23.72 31.35
N LEU A 617 38.37 -22.84 30.53
CA LEU A 617 38.45 -21.38 30.70
C LEU A 617 37.49 -20.88 31.78
N GLY A 618 36.51 -21.68 32.19
CA GLY A 618 35.55 -21.34 33.24
C GLY A 618 34.34 -20.54 32.77
N ASN A 619 34.05 -20.56 31.47
CA ASN A 619 32.92 -19.87 30.84
C ASN A 619 31.66 -20.72 30.98
N PHE A 620 31.20 -20.93 32.22
CA PHE A 620 30.17 -21.90 32.55
C PHE A 620 28.77 -21.53 32.04
N GLU A 621 28.52 -20.24 31.81
CA GLU A 621 27.24 -19.69 31.36
C GLU A 621 26.84 -20.23 29.97
N GLU A 622 27.82 -20.52 29.12
CA GLU A 622 27.63 -21.03 27.75
C GLU A 622 27.47 -22.56 27.69
N ILE A 623 27.75 -23.29 28.79
CA ILE A 623 27.78 -24.75 28.77
C ILE A 623 26.39 -25.34 28.55
N ALA A 624 25.35 -24.83 29.22
CA ALA A 624 23.99 -25.38 29.11
C ALA A 624 23.48 -25.32 27.66
N MET A 625 23.74 -24.21 26.95
CA MET A 625 23.40 -24.06 25.53
C MET A 625 24.09 -25.13 24.67
N HIS A 626 25.40 -25.30 24.83
CA HIS A 626 26.15 -26.28 24.06
C HIS A 626 25.85 -27.73 24.45
N ILE A 627 25.35 -28.00 25.66
CA ILE A 627 24.82 -29.31 26.05
C ILE A 627 23.51 -29.61 25.30
N ARG A 628 22.58 -28.66 25.19
CA ARG A 628 21.34 -28.85 24.39
C ARG A 628 21.66 -29.09 22.92
N ALA A 629 22.69 -28.42 22.40
CA ALA A 629 23.16 -28.58 21.03
C ALA A 629 23.68 -30.00 20.73
N THR A 630 24.09 -30.78 21.73
CA THR A 630 24.63 -32.15 21.52
C THR A 630 23.62 -33.10 20.86
N ALA A 631 22.32 -32.89 21.09
CA ALA A 631 21.24 -33.63 20.44
C ALA A 631 21.26 -33.48 18.91
N ARG A 632 21.79 -32.36 18.39
CA ARG A 632 21.90 -32.08 16.95
C ARG A 632 23.31 -32.36 16.40
N THR A 633 24.36 -32.19 17.20
CA THR A 633 25.75 -32.44 16.76
C THR A 633 26.18 -33.90 16.84
N GLY A 634 25.42 -34.74 17.55
CA GLY A 634 25.67 -36.18 17.68
C GLY A 634 26.68 -36.55 18.78
N ALA A 635 27.11 -35.61 19.61
CA ALA A 635 27.92 -35.91 20.79
C ALA A 635 27.07 -36.59 21.87
N SER A 636 27.50 -37.75 22.37
CA SER A 636 26.78 -38.48 23.40
C SER A 636 27.05 -37.94 24.80
N LYS A 637 26.20 -38.29 25.77
CA LYS A 637 26.43 -37.99 27.20
C LYS A 637 27.82 -38.49 27.67
N GLN A 638 28.29 -39.61 27.11
CA GLN A 638 29.61 -40.19 27.40
C GLN A 638 30.75 -39.36 26.81
N ASP A 639 30.59 -38.85 25.59
CA ASP A 639 31.60 -38.01 24.92
C ASP A 639 31.87 -36.71 25.70
N VAL A 640 30.79 -36.09 26.20
CA VAL A 640 30.88 -34.89 27.04
C VAL A 640 31.59 -35.20 28.36
N LEU A 641 31.30 -36.36 28.97
CA LEU A 641 31.94 -36.78 30.20
C LEU A 641 33.45 -36.96 30.02
N GLU A 642 33.89 -37.63 28.95
CA GLU A 642 35.32 -37.83 28.68
C GLU A 642 36.05 -36.51 28.38
N ALA A 643 35.40 -35.58 27.67
CA ALA A 643 35.93 -34.24 27.45
C ALA A 643 36.17 -33.50 28.79
N PHE A 644 35.23 -33.56 29.73
CA PHE A 644 35.38 -32.93 31.05
C PHE A 644 36.38 -33.65 31.97
N GLN A 645 36.58 -34.96 31.81
CA GLN A 645 37.66 -35.67 32.51
C GLN A 645 39.04 -35.15 32.08
N HIS A 646 39.24 -34.88 30.78
CA HIS A 646 40.46 -34.22 30.31
C HIS A 646 40.64 -32.83 30.91
N VAL A 647 39.57 -32.03 31.01
CA VAL A 647 39.60 -30.73 31.69
C VAL A 647 39.98 -30.88 33.17
N ALA A 648 39.46 -31.90 33.86
CA ALA A 648 39.77 -32.13 35.28
C ALA A 648 41.27 -32.34 35.52
N VAL A 649 41.94 -33.07 34.63
CA VAL A 649 43.37 -33.41 34.72
C VAL A 649 44.26 -32.21 34.36
N TYR A 650 43.93 -31.48 33.29
CA TYR A 650 44.83 -30.48 32.72
C TYR A 650 44.49 -29.03 33.06
N ALA A 651 43.23 -28.74 33.43
CA ALA A 651 42.75 -27.41 33.80
C ALA A 651 42.16 -27.34 35.22
N GLY A 652 42.00 -28.50 35.89
CA GLY A 652 41.68 -28.62 37.31
C GLY A 652 40.29 -29.20 37.59
N VAL A 653 40.24 -30.11 38.56
CA VAL A 653 39.02 -30.84 38.99
C VAL A 653 37.84 -29.92 39.35
N PRO A 654 38.02 -28.78 40.05
CA PRO A 654 36.89 -27.90 40.37
C PRO A 654 36.16 -27.36 39.13
N ARG A 655 36.90 -27.08 38.04
CA ARG A 655 36.31 -26.58 36.79
C ARG A 655 35.46 -27.66 36.12
N ALA A 656 35.98 -28.88 36.05
CA ALA A 656 35.26 -30.02 35.49
C ALA A 656 34.01 -30.39 36.29
N ASN A 657 34.06 -30.37 37.63
CA ASN A 657 32.91 -30.67 38.47
C ASN A 657 31.75 -29.67 38.27
N GLN A 658 32.07 -28.39 38.12
CA GLN A 658 31.05 -27.37 37.86
C GLN A 658 30.39 -27.56 36.49
N ALA A 659 31.19 -27.85 35.45
CA ALA A 659 30.67 -28.13 34.12
C ALA A 659 29.78 -29.40 34.08
N LEU A 660 30.17 -30.45 34.81
CA LEU A 660 29.42 -31.70 34.86
C LEU A 660 28.07 -31.55 35.58
N LYS A 661 28.00 -30.70 36.61
CA LYS A 661 26.73 -30.38 37.29
C LYS A 661 25.71 -29.78 36.32
N ILE A 662 26.13 -28.76 35.55
CA ILE A 662 25.29 -28.06 34.58
C ILE A 662 24.79 -29.02 33.48
N ALA A 663 25.66 -29.91 32.99
CA ALA A 663 25.29 -30.89 31.99
C ALA A 663 24.18 -31.84 32.48
N ARG A 664 24.27 -32.33 33.73
CA ARG A 664 23.27 -33.24 34.30
C ARG A 664 21.89 -32.59 34.44
N GLU A 665 21.84 -31.35 34.93
CA GLU A 665 20.60 -30.60 35.09
C GLU A 665 19.93 -30.34 33.74
N THR A 666 20.73 -29.91 32.75
CA THR A 666 20.23 -29.64 31.39
C THR A 666 19.66 -30.89 30.70
N TYR A 667 20.29 -32.07 30.85
CA TYR A 667 19.75 -33.30 30.25
C TYR A 667 18.42 -33.75 30.87
N ALA A 668 18.19 -33.48 32.16
CA ALA A 668 16.92 -33.83 32.80
C ALA A 668 15.76 -32.96 32.29
N GLU A 669 16.01 -31.69 31.98
CA GLU A 669 15.02 -30.77 31.40
C GLU A 669 14.64 -31.14 29.96
N MET A 670 15.61 -31.60 29.16
CA MET A 670 15.37 -31.98 27.76
C MET A 670 14.47 -33.20 27.58
N GLU A 671 14.28 -34.00 28.63
CA GLU A 671 13.46 -35.23 28.60
C GLU A 671 11.95 -34.96 28.87
N GLN A 672 11.48 -33.68 28.92
CA GLN A 672 10.11 -33.31 29.37
C GLN A 672 9.27 -32.26 28.51
N GLY A 673 9.49 -31.94 27.21
CA GLY A 673 8.86 -30.77 26.48
C GLY A 673 7.96 -30.97 25.20
N PRO A 674 7.35 -29.88 24.60
CA PRO A 674 5.92 -29.69 24.15
C PRO A 674 5.52 -29.90 22.64
N TYR A 675 4.22 -29.69 22.29
CA TYR A 675 3.61 -29.70 20.93
C TYR A 675 4.30 -28.74 19.94
N TYR A 676 4.26 -29.06 18.64
CA TYR A 676 5.03 -28.34 17.62
C TYR A 676 4.25 -27.17 17.00
N GLN A 677 5.00 -26.21 16.45
CA GLN A 677 4.43 -25.13 15.64
C GLN A 677 3.89 -25.70 14.31
N ARG A 678 2.61 -25.42 14.00
CA ARG A 678 1.94 -25.93 12.79
C ARG A 678 2.65 -25.47 11.50
N ASP A 679 3.13 -26.42 10.72
CA ASP A 679 3.66 -26.17 9.37
C ASP A 679 2.52 -25.82 8.41
N ARG A 680 2.43 -24.55 8.01
CA ARG A 680 1.41 -24.05 7.07
C ARG A 680 1.68 -24.44 5.61
N GLN A 681 2.84 -25.01 5.31
CA GLN A 681 3.21 -25.55 3.99
C GLN A 681 2.84 -27.02 3.83
N TRP A 682 2.50 -27.70 4.94
CA TRP A 682 2.08 -29.09 4.92
C TRP A 682 0.62 -29.23 4.48
N GLN A 683 0.40 -29.21 3.17
CA GLN A 683 -0.88 -29.54 2.54
C GLN A 683 -0.74 -30.89 1.82
N PRO A 684 -1.69 -31.84 1.98
CA PRO A 684 -1.70 -33.03 1.15
C PRO A 684 -1.84 -32.62 -0.33
N ALA A 685 -1.13 -33.32 -1.22
CA ALA A 685 -1.22 -33.05 -2.65
C ALA A 685 -2.69 -33.16 -3.11
N ALA A 686 -3.15 -32.17 -3.87
CA ALA A 686 -4.50 -32.20 -4.41
C ALA A 686 -4.69 -33.46 -5.27
N LEU A 687 -5.74 -34.24 -5.01
CA LEU A 687 -6.08 -35.43 -5.81
C LEU A 687 -6.51 -35.08 -7.25
N THR A 688 -6.75 -33.80 -7.54
CA THR A 688 -6.98 -33.26 -8.88
C THR A 688 -5.84 -32.27 -9.20
N PRO A 689 -4.93 -32.60 -10.14
CA PRO A 689 -3.72 -31.82 -10.40
C PRO A 689 -3.95 -30.36 -10.85
N ASP A 690 -5.08 -30.06 -11.50
CA ASP A 690 -5.41 -28.73 -12.05
C ASP A 690 -6.13 -27.81 -11.04
N TYR A 691 -6.16 -28.25 -9.79
CA TYR A 691 -6.95 -27.62 -8.77
C TYR A 691 -6.24 -26.40 -8.15
N LYS A 692 -6.79 -25.20 -8.38
CA LYS A 692 -6.27 -23.95 -7.83
C LYS A 692 -6.85 -23.69 -6.44
N THR A 693 -6.03 -23.82 -5.42
CA THR A 693 -6.33 -23.35 -4.06
C THR A 693 -6.28 -21.80 -4.03
N SER A 694 -7.25 -21.15 -3.37
CA SER A 694 -7.21 -19.69 -3.19
C SER A 694 -6.23 -19.32 -2.07
N VAL A 695 -4.96 -19.14 -2.42
CA VAL A 695 -3.92 -18.76 -1.45
C VAL A 695 -3.95 -17.24 -1.17
N SER A 696 -4.57 -16.43 -2.02
CA SER A 696 -4.45 -14.97 -2.00
C SER A 696 -5.81 -14.26 -1.95
N ARG A 697 -6.45 -14.29 -0.78
CA ARG A 697 -7.26 -13.16 -0.30
C ARG A 697 -6.67 -12.69 1.01
N SER A 698 -5.45 -12.16 0.92
CA SER A 698 -4.61 -11.80 2.07
C SER A 698 -5.25 -10.70 2.91
N PRO A 699 -5.06 -10.70 4.24
CA PRO A 699 -5.19 -9.50 5.05
C PRO A 699 -4.25 -8.39 4.54
N GLN A 700 -4.67 -7.13 4.66
CA GLN A 700 -3.87 -5.93 4.31
C GLN A 700 -2.56 -5.81 5.10
N TYR A 701 -2.31 -6.70 6.06
CA TYR A 701 -1.17 -6.70 6.96
C TYR A 701 -0.63 -8.11 7.19
N SER A 702 0.66 -8.22 7.47
CA SER A 702 1.33 -9.49 7.74
C SER A 702 0.71 -10.24 8.92
N MET A 703 0.50 -11.55 8.74
CA MET A 703 0.16 -12.48 9.82
C MET A 703 1.34 -12.62 10.78
N ILE A 704 1.05 -12.67 12.08
CA ILE A 704 2.05 -12.96 13.11
C ILE A 704 2.03 -14.46 13.39
N SER A 705 3.20 -15.07 13.45
CA SER A 705 3.33 -16.44 13.93
C SER A 705 3.42 -16.44 15.45
N LEU A 706 2.55 -17.20 16.11
CA LEU A 706 2.49 -17.30 17.57
C LEU A 706 2.93 -18.71 17.98
N GLU A 707 3.63 -18.82 19.12
CA GLU A 707 3.66 -20.09 19.85
C GLU A 707 2.23 -20.44 20.28
N THR A 708 1.85 -21.71 20.18
CA THR A 708 0.49 -22.15 20.55
C THR A 708 0.30 -21.94 22.05
N THR A 709 -0.61 -21.05 22.44
CA THR A 709 -0.93 -20.82 23.87
C THR A 709 -2.12 -21.69 24.28
N VAL A 710 -2.41 -21.72 25.59
CA VAL A 710 -3.60 -22.38 26.16
C VAL A 710 -4.87 -21.96 25.38
N SER A 711 -5.01 -20.68 25.01
CA SER A 711 -6.17 -20.20 24.24
C SER A 711 -6.31 -20.77 22.81
N GLU A 712 -5.25 -21.37 22.25
CA GLU A 712 -5.26 -22.03 20.93
C GLU A 712 -5.22 -23.56 21.01
N VAL A 713 -4.80 -24.17 22.14
CA VAL A 713 -4.85 -25.64 22.34
C VAL A 713 -6.12 -26.13 23.05
N THR A 714 -6.84 -25.27 23.77
CA THR A 714 -8.00 -25.63 24.61
C THR A 714 -9.31 -25.80 23.84
N GLY A 715 -9.25 -26.38 22.63
CA GLY A 715 -10.43 -26.60 21.79
C GLY A 715 -11.63 -27.21 22.56
N PRO A 716 -12.86 -27.01 22.07
CA PRO A 716 -14.07 -27.37 22.81
C PRO A 716 -14.08 -28.85 23.18
N VAL A 717 -14.38 -29.16 24.45
CA VAL A 717 -14.57 -30.52 24.93
C VAL A 717 -16.02 -30.91 24.68
N PHE A 718 -16.24 -31.83 23.74
CA PHE A 718 -17.58 -32.36 23.45
C PHE A 718 -17.84 -33.63 24.26
N GLY A 719 -18.97 -33.67 24.95
CA GLY A 719 -19.46 -34.88 25.64
C GLY A 719 -20.26 -35.79 24.70
N HIS A 720 -20.46 -37.04 25.11
CA HIS A 720 -21.27 -38.03 24.36
C HIS A 720 -22.74 -37.65 24.14
N ASN A 721 -23.25 -36.62 24.84
CA ASN A 721 -24.65 -36.16 24.72
C ASN A 721 -24.79 -34.91 23.82
N ASP A 722 -23.70 -34.29 23.38
CA ASP A 722 -23.75 -33.08 22.54
C ASP A 722 -24.02 -33.41 21.06
N ILE A 723 -23.83 -34.67 20.67
CA ILE A 723 -23.97 -35.19 19.31
C ILE A 723 -24.95 -36.37 19.30
N ASP A 724 -25.99 -36.32 18.46
CA ASP A 724 -26.97 -37.40 18.38
C ASP A 724 -26.36 -38.63 17.67
N PRO A 725 -26.60 -39.86 18.13
CA PRO A 725 -26.12 -41.07 17.47
C PRO A 725 -26.48 -41.19 15.97
N LEU A 726 -27.58 -40.55 15.54
CA LEU A 726 -28.01 -40.49 14.14
C LEU A 726 -27.30 -39.41 13.33
N ASP A 727 -26.65 -38.41 13.94
CA ASP A 727 -26.02 -37.29 13.23
C ASP A 727 -24.94 -37.72 12.23
N ARG A 728 -24.31 -38.89 12.46
CA ARG A 728 -23.32 -39.50 11.55
C ARG A 728 -23.93 -40.35 10.41
N ASP A 729 -25.24 -40.55 10.41
CA ASP A 729 -25.97 -41.35 9.42
C ASP A 729 -26.79 -40.44 8.50
N LEU A 730 -26.14 -39.92 7.45
CA LEU A 730 -26.75 -39.03 6.45
C LEU A 730 -27.86 -39.73 5.63
N LEU A 731 -28.05 -41.04 5.81
CA LEU A 731 -29.16 -41.77 5.19
C LEU A 731 -30.47 -41.59 5.96
N ASN A 732 -30.39 -41.27 7.25
CA ASN A 732 -31.51 -41.29 8.18
C ASN A 732 -31.66 -40.00 9.01
N ASN A 733 -30.61 -39.17 9.13
CA ASN A 733 -30.64 -37.96 9.96
C ASN A 733 -31.62 -36.88 9.47
N PHE A 734 -31.95 -36.89 8.17
CA PHE A 734 -32.88 -35.94 7.55
C PHE A 734 -34.07 -36.61 6.86
N ALA A 735 -33.95 -37.90 6.52
CA ALA A 735 -34.99 -38.63 5.81
C ALA A 735 -36.22 -38.84 6.71
N LYS A 736 -37.41 -38.72 6.13
CA LYS A 736 -38.63 -39.09 6.85
C LYS A 736 -38.62 -40.60 7.15
N PRO A 737 -39.23 -41.05 8.26
CA PRO A 737 -39.30 -42.47 8.59
C PRO A 737 -39.88 -43.30 7.43
N GLY A 738 -39.11 -44.26 6.92
CA GLY A 738 -39.49 -45.14 5.81
C GLY A 738 -39.12 -44.61 4.42
N GLU A 739 -38.61 -43.39 4.31
CA GLU A 739 -38.01 -42.84 3.10
C GLU A 739 -36.48 -42.92 3.18
N SER A 740 -35.79 -42.80 2.04
CA SER A 740 -34.32 -42.88 1.97
C SER A 740 -33.80 -42.00 0.84
N PRO A 741 -32.62 -41.37 1.00
CA PRO A 741 -32.01 -40.60 -0.07
C PRO A 741 -31.63 -41.47 -1.28
N ILE A 742 -31.63 -40.84 -2.45
CA ILE A 742 -31.36 -41.45 -3.75
C ILE A 742 -29.84 -41.54 -3.96
N GLY A 743 -29.31 -42.74 -4.19
CA GLY A 743 -27.88 -42.96 -4.49
C GLY A 743 -27.36 -44.33 -4.03
N GLU A 744 -26.15 -44.70 -4.46
CA GLU A 744 -25.44 -45.87 -3.92
C GLU A 744 -25.06 -45.60 -2.45
N ARG A 745 -25.09 -46.60 -1.57
CA ARG A 745 -24.80 -46.41 -0.14
C ARG A 745 -23.33 -46.63 0.14
N ILE A 746 -22.70 -45.71 0.86
CA ILE A 746 -21.29 -45.75 1.21
C ILE A 746 -21.06 -45.60 2.72
N ILE A 747 -19.93 -46.12 3.18
CA ILE A 747 -19.37 -45.82 4.50
C ILE A 747 -18.08 -45.05 4.28
N LEU A 748 -18.05 -43.80 4.73
CA LEU A 748 -16.84 -42.99 4.76
C LEU A 748 -16.20 -43.15 6.14
N HIS A 749 -14.91 -43.49 6.22
CA HIS A 749 -14.21 -43.64 7.49
C HIS A 749 -12.78 -43.11 7.40
N GLY A 750 -12.22 -42.72 8.55
CA GLY A 750 -10.88 -42.16 8.63
C GLY A 750 -10.30 -42.20 10.04
N ARG A 751 -9.18 -41.50 10.22
CA ARG A 751 -8.48 -41.35 11.50
C ARG A 751 -7.94 -39.93 11.62
N VAL A 752 -8.04 -39.30 12.78
CA VAL A 752 -7.46 -37.99 13.11
C VAL A 752 -6.19 -38.21 13.92
N LEU A 753 -5.08 -37.63 13.45
CA LEU A 753 -3.75 -37.74 14.05
C LEU A 753 -3.14 -36.34 14.23
N ASP A 754 -2.30 -36.16 15.25
CA ASP A 754 -1.47 -34.97 15.44
C ASP A 754 -0.25 -34.97 14.49
N GLU A 755 0.56 -33.91 14.52
CA GLU A 755 1.75 -33.77 13.68
C GLU A 755 2.87 -34.80 13.96
N ASN A 756 2.78 -35.52 15.08
CA ASN A 756 3.66 -36.63 15.46
C ASN A 756 3.06 -38.00 15.12
N ALA A 757 1.98 -38.01 14.35
CA ALA A 757 1.19 -39.20 14.03
C ALA A 757 0.57 -39.90 15.26
N LYS A 758 0.37 -39.19 16.36
CA LYS A 758 -0.36 -39.70 17.53
C LYS A 758 -1.87 -39.53 17.32
N PRO A 759 -2.71 -40.45 17.82
CA PRO A 759 -4.16 -40.34 17.68
C PRO A 759 -4.73 -39.18 18.50
N VAL A 760 -5.71 -38.46 17.93
CA VAL A 760 -6.42 -37.37 18.62
C VAL A 760 -7.86 -37.81 18.97
N PRO A 761 -8.12 -38.25 20.21
CA PRO A 761 -9.42 -38.76 20.62
C PRO A 761 -10.42 -37.65 20.95
N ASN A 762 -11.72 -37.98 20.95
CA ASN A 762 -12.83 -37.07 21.29
C ASN A 762 -12.89 -35.77 20.45
N THR A 763 -12.33 -35.80 19.25
CA THR A 763 -12.33 -34.67 18.32
C THR A 763 -13.62 -34.67 17.50
N LEU A 764 -14.28 -33.51 17.39
CA LEU A 764 -15.43 -33.33 16.49
C LEU A 764 -14.99 -33.37 15.03
N VAL A 765 -15.58 -34.29 14.27
CA VAL A 765 -15.47 -34.39 12.82
C VAL A 765 -16.84 -34.08 12.22
N GLU A 766 -16.90 -33.09 11.35
CA GLU A 766 -18.10 -32.68 10.63
C GLU A 766 -17.90 -32.90 9.12
N ILE A 767 -18.95 -33.34 8.44
CA ILE A 767 -18.96 -33.50 6.99
C ILE A 767 -20.12 -32.70 6.38
N TRP A 768 -19.85 -32.05 5.25
CA TRP A 768 -20.86 -31.56 4.33
C TRP A 768 -20.76 -32.31 3.00
N GLN A 769 -21.89 -32.61 2.39
CA GLN A 769 -21.96 -33.41 1.17
C GLN A 769 -23.10 -32.94 0.26
N ALA A 770 -22.85 -32.88 -1.04
CA ALA A 770 -23.92 -32.77 -2.03
C ALA A 770 -24.70 -34.08 -2.14
N ASN A 771 -25.95 -34.02 -2.65
CA ASN A 771 -26.70 -35.24 -2.95
C ASN A 771 -26.05 -36.03 -4.10
N ALA A 772 -26.54 -37.25 -4.40
CA ALA A 772 -26.02 -38.07 -5.51
C ALA A 772 -26.13 -37.40 -6.90
N GLY A 773 -26.96 -36.37 -7.02
CA GLY A 773 -27.06 -35.53 -8.21
C GLY A 773 -25.96 -34.49 -8.33
N GLY A 774 -25.18 -34.23 -7.27
CA GLY A 774 -24.15 -33.20 -7.19
C GLY A 774 -24.65 -31.81 -6.76
N ARG A 775 -25.86 -31.72 -6.18
CA ARG A 775 -26.44 -30.45 -5.71
C ARG A 775 -26.43 -30.36 -4.19
N TYR A 776 -25.99 -29.22 -3.67
CA TYR A 776 -26.15 -28.84 -2.27
C TYR A 776 -27.54 -28.27 -2.01
N ARG A 777 -28.05 -28.49 -0.80
CA ARG A 777 -29.32 -27.92 -0.34
C ARG A 777 -29.13 -26.44 0.03
N HIS A 778 -28.91 -25.58 -0.97
CA HIS A 778 -28.70 -24.15 -0.78
C HIS A 778 -29.40 -23.29 -1.85
N ARG A 779 -29.99 -22.16 -1.42
CA ARG A 779 -30.75 -21.26 -2.31
C ARG A 779 -29.91 -20.60 -3.40
N LYS A 780 -28.60 -20.42 -3.19
CA LYS A 780 -27.67 -19.90 -4.21
C LYS A 780 -26.91 -21.00 -4.96
N ASP A 781 -27.15 -22.28 -4.66
CA ASP A 781 -26.62 -23.35 -5.49
C ASP A 781 -27.43 -23.43 -6.79
N THR A 782 -26.79 -23.00 -7.87
CA THR A 782 -27.35 -22.92 -9.22
C THR A 782 -27.15 -24.22 -10.02
N TYR A 783 -26.60 -25.28 -9.40
CA TYR A 783 -26.38 -26.54 -10.08
C TYR A 783 -27.69 -27.17 -10.54
N LEU A 784 -27.68 -27.70 -11.76
CA LEU A 784 -28.89 -28.10 -12.50
C LEU A 784 -29.55 -29.39 -11.98
N ALA A 785 -28.89 -30.16 -11.12
CA ALA A 785 -29.43 -31.41 -10.60
C ALA A 785 -30.66 -31.16 -9.69
N PRO A 786 -31.59 -32.12 -9.58
CA PRO A 786 -32.69 -32.00 -8.63
C PRO A 786 -32.20 -32.03 -7.18
N ILE A 787 -32.87 -31.29 -6.29
CA ILE A 787 -32.68 -31.44 -4.84
C ILE A 787 -33.32 -32.75 -4.42
N ASP A 788 -32.62 -33.53 -3.59
CA ASP A 788 -33.16 -34.74 -2.99
C ASP A 788 -33.93 -34.37 -1.71
N PRO A 789 -35.25 -34.58 -1.65
CA PRO A 789 -36.06 -34.21 -0.48
C PRO A 789 -35.67 -34.96 0.80
N ASN A 790 -34.96 -36.09 0.70
CA ASN A 790 -34.59 -36.98 1.82
C ASN A 790 -33.10 -36.91 2.20
N PHE A 791 -32.34 -36.00 1.60
CA PHE A 791 -30.92 -35.80 1.91
C PHE A 791 -30.66 -34.41 2.48
N GLY A 792 -30.16 -34.36 3.72
CA GLY A 792 -29.81 -33.12 4.42
C GLY A 792 -28.45 -32.57 4.01
N GLY A 793 -27.50 -33.46 3.70
CA GLY A 793 -26.18 -33.09 3.19
C GLY A 793 -25.16 -32.66 4.24
N CYS A 794 -25.38 -32.95 5.53
CA CYS A 794 -24.39 -32.76 6.58
C CYS A 794 -24.49 -33.82 7.66
N GLY A 795 -23.39 -34.03 8.41
CA GLY A 795 -23.35 -34.91 9.56
C GLY A 795 -22.14 -34.65 10.46
N ARG A 796 -22.19 -35.16 11.70
CA ARG A 796 -21.13 -34.96 12.70
C ARG A 796 -20.92 -36.20 13.59
N THR A 797 -19.69 -36.42 14.06
CA THR A 797 -19.30 -37.51 14.97
C THR A 797 -18.05 -37.12 15.77
N LEU A 798 -17.84 -37.76 16.92
CA LEU A 798 -16.55 -37.69 17.65
C LEU A 798 -15.62 -38.83 17.23
N THR A 799 -14.31 -38.60 17.31
CA THR A 799 -13.29 -39.65 17.18
C THR A 799 -13.21 -40.52 18.44
N ASP A 800 -12.88 -41.79 18.27
CA ASP A 800 -12.61 -42.71 19.41
C ASP A 800 -11.20 -42.53 20.00
N GLU A 801 -10.83 -43.37 20.98
CA GLU A 801 -9.51 -43.35 21.65
C GLU A 801 -8.33 -43.48 20.68
N ASP A 802 -8.54 -44.19 19.57
CA ASP A 802 -7.57 -44.38 18.50
C ASP A 802 -7.70 -43.32 17.41
N GLY A 803 -8.52 -42.27 17.59
CA GLY A 803 -8.72 -41.21 16.61
C GLY A 803 -9.60 -41.59 15.42
N HIS A 804 -10.27 -42.74 15.42
CA HIS A 804 -11.09 -43.20 14.28
C HIS A 804 -12.48 -42.57 14.23
N TYR A 805 -12.99 -42.36 13.01
CA TYR A 805 -14.35 -41.88 12.76
C TYR A 805 -14.99 -42.56 11.53
N HIS A 806 -16.33 -42.53 11.45
CA HIS A 806 -17.07 -42.95 10.25
C HIS A 806 -18.44 -42.29 10.08
N PHE A 807 -18.90 -42.20 8.83
CA PHE A 807 -20.21 -41.72 8.39
C PHE A 807 -20.88 -42.72 7.45
N ARG A 808 -22.21 -42.75 7.44
CA ARG A 808 -23.02 -43.44 6.40
C ARG A 808 -23.62 -42.38 5.49
N ALA A 809 -23.45 -42.53 4.17
CA ALA A 809 -23.89 -41.54 3.20
C ALA A 809 -24.22 -42.18 1.83
N THR A 810 -24.58 -41.35 0.84
CA THR A 810 -24.75 -41.78 -0.55
C THR A 810 -23.53 -41.42 -1.40
N ASP A 811 -23.18 -42.27 -2.37
CA ASP A 811 -22.12 -42.02 -3.34
C ASP A 811 -22.52 -40.90 -4.31
N MET A 812 -21.56 -40.05 -4.63
CA MET A 812 -21.71 -38.93 -5.58
C MET A 812 -21.24 -39.28 -7.00
N ARG A 813 -20.75 -40.49 -7.26
CA ARG A 813 -20.19 -40.92 -8.56
C ARG A 813 -21.25 -40.94 -9.67
N GLN A 814 -21.38 -39.82 -10.38
CA GLN A 814 -21.80 -39.84 -11.78
C GLN A 814 -20.61 -40.23 -12.67
N HIS A 815 -20.78 -41.24 -13.52
CA HIS A 815 -19.85 -41.47 -14.63
C HIS A 815 -20.05 -40.33 -15.63
N LEU A 816 -19.16 -39.33 -15.57
CA LEU A 816 -19.13 -38.23 -16.51
C LEU A 816 -18.00 -38.52 -17.51
N ASP A 817 -18.28 -38.47 -18.82
CA ASP A 817 -17.30 -38.67 -19.90
C ASP A 817 -16.32 -37.49 -20.04
N TYR A 818 -16.33 -36.56 -19.09
CA TYR A 818 -15.48 -35.38 -19.02
C TYR A 818 -15.19 -35.03 -17.56
N LEU A 819 -13.99 -34.51 -17.30
CA LEU A 819 -13.61 -33.98 -15.99
C LEU A 819 -14.29 -32.61 -15.78
N LYS A 820 -14.89 -32.39 -14.61
CA LYS A 820 -15.45 -31.09 -14.21
C LYS A 820 -14.53 -30.40 -13.21
N GLU A 821 -14.45 -29.06 -13.31
CA GLU A 821 -14.02 -28.22 -12.20
C GLU A 821 -14.91 -28.51 -10.99
N THR A 822 -14.32 -28.98 -9.90
CA THR A 822 -14.97 -28.99 -8.59
C THR A 822 -14.84 -27.59 -7.96
N PRO A 823 -15.85 -27.10 -7.23
CA PRO A 823 -15.78 -25.78 -6.62
C PRO A 823 -14.78 -25.73 -5.44
N SER A 824 -13.49 -25.50 -5.72
CA SER A 824 -12.47 -24.82 -4.88
C SER A 824 -12.08 -25.44 -3.49
N GLN A 825 -10.79 -25.47 -3.06
CA GLN A 825 -10.38 -26.07 -1.73
C GLN A 825 -10.65 -25.03 -0.65
N THR A 826 -11.61 -24.17 -0.91
CA THR A 826 -12.03 -23.15 0.02
C THR A 826 -13.08 -23.73 0.92
N ALA A 827 -13.18 -23.19 2.13
CA ALA A 827 -14.46 -23.17 2.78
C ALA A 827 -15.43 -22.50 1.80
N GLY A 828 -16.17 -23.31 1.03
CA GLY A 828 -16.99 -22.81 -0.07
C GLY A 828 -18.05 -21.84 0.45
N PRO A 829 -18.79 -21.14 -0.43
CA PRO A 829 -19.90 -20.26 -0.05
C PRO A 829 -21.03 -20.98 0.74
N TYR A 830 -20.89 -22.28 1.00
CA TYR A 830 -21.85 -23.16 1.66
C TYR A 830 -21.31 -23.76 2.97
N VAL A 831 -20.07 -23.45 3.37
CA VAL A 831 -19.39 -23.95 4.59
C VAL A 831 -20.27 -23.77 5.85
N HIS A 832 -20.89 -22.60 5.97
CA HIS A 832 -21.71 -22.23 7.11
C HIS A 832 -23.01 -23.04 7.21
N ILE A 833 -23.46 -23.67 6.12
CA ILE A 833 -24.68 -24.49 6.10
C ILE A 833 -24.42 -25.83 6.78
N GLY A 834 -23.25 -26.44 6.54
CA GLY A 834 -22.90 -27.72 7.17
C GLY A 834 -22.55 -27.58 8.65
N LEU A 835 -21.95 -26.42 9.03
CA LEU A 835 -21.38 -26.19 10.36
C LEU A 835 -22.26 -25.34 11.29
N ALA A 836 -23.26 -24.62 10.75
CA ALA A 836 -24.24 -23.83 11.50
C ALA A 836 -25.61 -23.80 10.77
N PRO A 837 -26.25 -24.96 10.48
CA PRO A 837 -27.46 -25.03 9.65
C PRO A 837 -28.62 -24.20 10.19
N GLY A 838 -28.88 -24.22 11.49
CA GLY A 838 -29.94 -23.40 12.11
C GLY A 838 -29.74 -21.89 11.91
N ALA A 839 -28.51 -21.39 12.04
CA ALA A 839 -28.19 -19.99 11.78
C ALA A 839 -28.33 -19.64 10.28
N ALA A 840 -28.16 -20.62 9.40
CA ALA A 840 -28.39 -20.52 7.96
C ALA A 840 -29.86 -20.74 7.54
N GLY A 841 -30.77 -21.01 8.49
CA GLY A 841 -32.21 -21.21 8.25
C GLY A 841 -32.62 -22.65 7.91
N PHE A 842 -31.82 -23.65 8.28
CA PHE A 842 -32.11 -25.07 8.08
C PHE A 842 -32.21 -25.81 9.42
N GLU A 843 -33.29 -26.57 9.63
CA GLU A 843 -33.45 -27.42 10.81
C GLU A 843 -33.01 -28.85 10.44
N ILE A 844 -31.77 -29.21 10.80
CA ILE A 844 -31.20 -30.53 10.52
C ILE A 844 -30.83 -31.26 11.81
N TYR A 845 -30.22 -30.57 12.78
CA TYR A 845 -29.84 -31.14 14.06
C TYR A 845 -30.91 -30.87 15.13
N ASN A 846 -31.16 -31.85 16.00
CA ASN A 846 -32.05 -31.68 17.16
C ASN A 846 -31.50 -30.62 18.15
N GLN A 847 -30.18 -30.52 18.27
CA GLN A 847 -29.48 -29.56 19.13
C GLN A 847 -28.30 -28.92 18.38
N GLU A 848 -28.39 -27.61 18.17
CA GLU A 848 -27.37 -26.78 17.53
C GLU A 848 -26.25 -26.37 18.49
N LEU A 849 -25.04 -26.18 17.96
CA LEU A 849 -23.85 -25.83 18.76
C LEU A 849 -23.80 -24.34 19.19
N GLY A 850 -24.61 -23.46 18.60
CA GLY A 850 -25.14 -22.21 19.18
C GLY A 850 -24.21 -20.98 19.33
N TRP A 851 -24.83 -19.85 19.70
CA TRP A 851 -24.27 -18.47 19.82
C TRP A 851 -24.06 -18.01 21.28
N ASP A 852 -24.56 -18.78 22.24
CA ASP A 852 -24.41 -18.54 23.68
C ASP A 852 -23.18 -19.28 24.21
N ILE A 853 -22.16 -18.50 24.57
CA ILE A 853 -20.88 -18.99 25.10
C ILE A 853 -20.98 -19.26 26.60
N ALA A 854 -21.74 -18.43 27.30
CA ALA A 854 -21.72 -18.33 28.75
C ALA A 854 -22.74 -19.27 29.42
N GLY A 855 -23.84 -19.60 28.72
CA GLY A 855 -24.93 -20.34 29.32
C GLY A 855 -25.66 -19.53 30.41
N PRO A 856 -26.69 -20.11 31.04
CA PRO A 856 -27.55 -19.39 31.98
C PRO A 856 -26.86 -19.04 33.31
N ASN A 857 -25.82 -19.77 33.71
CA ASN A 857 -25.24 -19.68 35.06
C ASN A 857 -23.84 -19.05 35.15
N ALA A 858 -23.26 -18.58 34.03
CA ALA A 858 -21.92 -17.95 34.07
C ALA A 858 -21.85 -16.77 35.05
N ALA A 859 -20.78 -16.73 35.83
CA ALA A 859 -20.43 -15.59 36.67
C ALA A 859 -19.69 -14.51 35.85
N GLY A 860 -19.83 -13.24 36.24
CA GLY A 860 -19.14 -12.11 35.61
C GLY A 860 -20.08 -11.07 34.96
N GLU A 861 -19.49 -10.04 34.35
CA GLU A 861 -20.23 -9.01 33.59
C GLU A 861 -20.78 -9.62 32.30
N ARG A 862 -22.11 -9.69 32.16
CA ARG A 862 -22.79 -10.09 30.92
C ARG A 862 -22.55 -9.04 29.85
N ILE A 863 -22.03 -9.45 28.69
CA ILE A 863 -21.74 -8.57 27.56
C ILE A 863 -22.25 -9.19 26.26
N ARG A 864 -22.54 -8.33 25.29
CA ARG A 864 -22.74 -8.71 23.90
C ARG A 864 -21.60 -8.14 23.07
N VAL A 865 -20.92 -8.99 22.32
CA VAL A 865 -19.83 -8.59 21.43
C VAL A 865 -20.37 -8.60 20.01
N GLU A 866 -20.25 -7.48 19.30
CA GLU A 866 -20.76 -7.31 17.94
C GLU A 866 -19.66 -6.80 17.01
N GLY A 867 -19.74 -7.17 15.75
CA GLY A 867 -18.78 -6.74 14.75
C GLY A 867 -19.26 -6.94 13.32
N ARG A 868 -18.42 -6.55 12.37
CA ARG A 868 -18.62 -6.75 10.94
C ARG A 868 -17.35 -7.30 10.33
N VAL A 869 -17.46 -8.28 9.44
CA VAL A 869 -16.31 -8.76 8.68
C VAL A 869 -16.29 -8.04 7.33
N ILE A 870 -15.16 -7.45 6.98
CA ILE A 870 -14.95 -6.72 5.72
C ILE A 870 -13.76 -7.30 4.97
N ASP A 871 -13.76 -7.18 3.64
CA ASP A 871 -12.63 -7.56 2.79
C ASP A 871 -11.58 -6.43 2.68
N GLY A 872 -10.49 -6.69 1.95
CA GLY A 872 -9.41 -5.73 1.73
C GLY A 872 -9.80 -4.48 0.93
N MET A 873 -11.04 -4.39 0.45
CA MET A 873 -11.62 -3.20 -0.20
C MET A 873 -12.63 -2.49 0.72
N GLY A 874 -12.79 -2.94 1.96
CA GLY A 874 -13.76 -2.41 2.92
C GLY A 874 -15.18 -2.90 2.71
N SER A 875 -15.42 -3.88 1.83
CA SER A 875 -16.75 -4.40 1.54
C SER A 875 -17.16 -5.50 2.53
N PRO A 876 -18.41 -5.58 3.01
CA PRO A 876 -18.84 -6.57 3.99
C PRO A 876 -18.86 -7.99 3.40
N ILE A 877 -18.29 -8.95 4.15
CA ILE A 877 -18.35 -10.37 3.81
C ILE A 877 -19.55 -10.97 4.52
N LYS A 878 -20.47 -11.54 3.74
CA LYS A 878 -21.84 -11.94 4.17
C LYS A 878 -22.00 -13.44 4.41
N ASP A 879 -20.95 -14.23 4.16
CA ASP A 879 -20.91 -15.69 4.23
C ASP A 879 -19.79 -16.20 5.15
N VAL A 880 -19.49 -15.45 6.22
CA VAL A 880 -18.45 -15.78 7.19
C VAL A 880 -19.02 -16.60 8.34
N LEU A 881 -18.33 -17.68 8.69
CA LEU A 881 -18.48 -18.39 9.96
C LEU A 881 -17.44 -17.85 10.94
N LEU A 882 -17.91 -17.40 12.11
CA LEU A 882 -17.07 -17.00 13.22
C LEU A 882 -17.26 -17.97 14.37
N GLU A 883 -16.15 -18.33 14.98
CA GLU A 883 -16.08 -19.28 16.07
C GLU A 883 -15.26 -18.64 17.19
N ALA A 884 -15.82 -18.60 18.39
CA ALA A 884 -15.23 -17.92 19.53
C ALA A 884 -14.86 -18.93 20.62
N TRP A 885 -13.66 -18.77 21.17
CA TRP A 885 -13.19 -19.46 22.37
C TRP A 885 -12.80 -18.44 23.43
N GLN A 886 -13.23 -18.68 24.67
CA GLN A 886 -12.88 -17.80 25.78
C GLN A 886 -12.83 -18.54 27.10
N ALA A 887 -12.04 -17.99 28.02
CA ALA A 887 -12.10 -18.31 29.42
C ALA A 887 -13.38 -17.72 30.08
N ASN A 888 -13.70 -18.20 31.29
CA ASN A 888 -14.69 -17.55 32.14
C ASN A 888 -14.12 -16.26 32.77
N ALA A 889 -14.90 -15.60 33.62
CA ALA A 889 -14.50 -14.35 34.29
C ALA A 889 -13.27 -14.49 35.20
N ASN A 890 -12.86 -15.71 35.56
CA ASN A 890 -11.67 -15.99 36.37
C ASN A 890 -10.44 -16.39 35.53
N GLY A 891 -10.54 -16.42 34.20
CA GLY A 891 -9.42 -16.78 33.33
C GLY A 891 -9.23 -18.28 33.14
N ILE A 892 -10.24 -19.10 33.44
CA ILE A 892 -10.19 -20.57 33.33
C ILE A 892 -10.93 -21.01 32.06
N TYR A 893 -10.31 -21.87 31.24
CA TYR A 893 -10.93 -22.48 30.06
C TYR A 893 -11.61 -23.81 30.41
N THR A 894 -12.68 -24.14 29.69
CA THR A 894 -13.40 -25.43 29.80
C THR A 894 -12.60 -26.57 29.12
N HIS A 895 -11.39 -26.86 29.58
CA HIS A 895 -10.47 -27.85 28.98
C HIS A 895 -9.62 -28.58 30.03
N PRO A 896 -9.27 -29.88 29.86
CA PRO A 896 -8.57 -30.68 30.89
C PRO A 896 -7.14 -30.21 31.22
N GLU A 897 -6.50 -29.47 30.32
CA GLU A 897 -5.16 -28.88 30.53
C GLU A 897 -5.22 -27.51 31.23
N SER A 898 -6.42 -26.94 31.45
CA SER A 898 -6.59 -25.70 32.21
C SER A 898 -6.68 -26.02 33.71
N GLU A 899 -5.96 -25.27 34.54
CA GLU A 899 -6.05 -25.44 36.01
C GLU A 899 -7.35 -24.82 36.56
N GLY A 900 -8.28 -25.68 37.01
CA GLY A 900 -9.49 -25.26 37.73
C GLY A 900 -10.80 -25.68 37.07
N ASP A 901 -11.91 -25.51 37.80
CA ASP A 901 -13.26 -25.83 37.33
C ASP A 901 -14.00 -24.56 36.83
N VAL A 902 -14.91 -24.73 35.88
CA VAL A 902 -15.83 -23.69 35.39
C VAL A 902 -17.25 -23.92 35.91
N GLU A 903 -18.10 -22.90 35.82
CA GLU A 903 -19.50 -22.95 36.24
C GLU A 903 -20.34 -23.95 35.42
N ASP A 904 -21.34 -24.56 36.05
CA ASP A 904 -22.22 -25.54 35.39
C ASP A 904 -22.98 -24.90 34.21
N GLY A 905 -22.78 -25.46 33.02
CA GLY A 905 -23.33 -24.96 31.75
C GLY A 905 -22.48 -23.90 31.04
N PHE A 906 -21.34 -23.47 31.59
CA PHE A 906 -20.39 -22.62 30.87
C PHE A 906 -19.68 -23.42 29.77
N ARG A 907 -19.88 -23.01 28.51
CA ARG A 907 -19.34 -23.76 27.36
C ARG A 907 -17.92 -23.32 26.98
N GLY A 908 -17.58 -22.05 27.23
CA GLY A 908 -16.27 -21.47 26.84
C GLY A 908 -16.09 -21.34 25.32
N TRP A 909 -17.17 -21.54 24.57
CA TRP A 909 -17.17 -21.72 23.13
C TRP A 909 -18.49 -21.24 22.52
N GLY A 910 -18.46 -20.69 21.31
CA GLY A 910 -19.66 -20.43 20.50
C GLY A 910 -19.36 -20.26 19.01
N ARG A 911 -20.38 -20.42 18.16
CA ARG A 911 -20.25 -20.33 16.70
C ARG A 911 -21.44 -19.58 16.08
N VAL A 912 -21.16 -18.60 15.20
CA VAL A 912 -22.16 -17.78 14.50
C VAL A 912 -21.80 -17.57 13.03
N ILE A 913 -22.78 -17.12 12.24
CA ILE A 913 -22.56 -16.69 10.86
C ILE A 913 -22.88 -15.20 10.75
N THR A 914 -22.24 -14.51 9.81
CA THR A 914 -22.61 -13.13 9.49
C THR A 914 -24.01 -13.05 8.87
N ASN A 915 -24.73 -11.99 9.17
CA ASN A 915 -25.98 -11.67 8.51
C ASN A 915 -25.77 -11.54 6.99
N PHE A 916 -26.57 -12.28 6.20
CA PHE A 916 -26.44 -12.37 4.75
C PHE A 916 -26.69 -11.06 4.00
N GLU A 917 -27.24 -10.04 4.66
CA GLU A 917 -27.57 -8.73 4.09
C GLU A 917 -26.59 -7.67 4.59
N THR A 918 -26.28 -7.64 5.89
CA THR A 918 -25.47 -6.57 6.51
C THR A 918 -23.99 -6.94 6.70
N GLY A 919 -23.65 -8.23 6.82
CA GLY A 919 -22.30 -8.71 7.16
C GLY A 919 -21.96 -8.61 8.65
N GLU A 920 -22.95 -8.32 9.50
CA GLU A 920 -22.79 -8.17 10.95
C GLU A 920 -22.89 -9.52 11.68
N TRP A 921 -22.24 -9.63 12.83
CA TRP A 921 -22.26 -10.81 13.70
C TRP A 921 -22.28 -10.41 15.18
N GLY A 922 -22.68 -11.33 16.07
CA GLY A 922 -22.54 -11.11 17.51
C GLY A 922 -22.67 -12.35 18.38
N PHE A 923 -22.01 -12.33 19.55
CA PHE A 923 -22.05 -13.36 20.59
C PHE A 923 -22.59 -12.79 21.90
N ASP A 924 -23.41 -13.57 22.61
CA ASP A 924 -23.80 -13.29 23.98
C ASP A 924 -22.88 -14.07 24.93
N THR A 925 -22.24 -13.36 25.86
CA THR A 925 -21.21 -13.96 26.73
C THR A 925 -21.03 -13.19 28.05
N VAL A 926 -19.99 -13.54 28.81
CA VAL A 926 -19.45 -12.76 29.93
C VAL A 926 -18.06 -12.23 29.59
N LYS A 927 -17.70 -11.07 30.15
CA LYS A 927 -16.35 -10.51 30.01
C LYS A 927 -15.32 -11.49 30.62
N PRO A 928 -14.35 -12.01 29.84
CA PRO A 928 -13.40 -12.99 30.33
C PRO A 928 -12.41 -12.38 31.33
N GLY A 929 -11.79 -13.23 32.15
CA GLY A 929 -10.67 -12.86 33.01
C GLY A 929 -9.31 -12.94 32.29
N SER A 930 -8.25 -12.47 32.94
CA SER A 930 -6.87 -12.63 32.46
C SER A 930 -6.44 -14.10 32.50
N VAL A 931 -5.70 -14.54 31.49
CA VAL A 931 -5.28 -15.94 31.29
C VAL A 931 -3.77 -16.06 31.50
N THR A 932 -3.29 -17.14 32.10
CA THR A 932 -1.85 -17.41 32.22
C THR A 932 -1.39 -18.39 31.14
N ASP A 933 -0.29 -18.09 30.44
CA ASP A 933 0.30 -19.00 29.43
C ASP A 933 1.17 -20.12 30.06
N GLY A 934 1.62 -21.08 29.24
CA GLY A 934 2.47 -22.20 29.69
C GLY A 934 3.86 -21.80 30.20
N ASN A 935 4.25 -20.52 30.05
CA ASN A 935 5.47 -19.92 30.58
C ASN A 935 5.19 -19.01 31.79
N SER A 936 4.00 -19.13 32.39
CA SER A 936 3.54 -18.34 33.55
C SER A 936 3.44 -16.83 33.30
N ARG A 937 3.26 -16.39 32.05
CA ARG A 937 3.00 -14.98 31.71
C ARG A 937 1.51 -14.71 31.68
N VAL A 938 1.10 -13.55 32.20
CA VAL A 938 -0.31 -13.13 32.23
C VAL A 938 -0.68 -12.43 30.93
N MET A 939 -1.71 -12.93 30.27
CA MET A 939 -2.37 -12.35 29.10
C MET A 939 -3.62 -11.58 29.54
N ALA A 940 -3.89 -10.46 28.88
CA ALA A 940 -5.07 -9.63 29.12
C ALA A 940 -6.37 -10.40 28.83
N PRO A 941 -7.51 -9.98 29.39
CA PRO A 941 -8.82 -10.48 28.99
C PRO A 941 -9.01 -10.43 27.46
N HIS A 942 -9.26 -11.57 26.83
CA HIS A 942 -9.46 -11.67 25.39
C HIS A 942 -10.44 -12.78 25.00
N ILE A 943 -11.00 -12.66 23.80
CA ILE A 943 -11.75 -13.71 23.11
C ILE A 943 -10.94 -14.12 21.88
N SER A 944 -10.62 -15.41 21.76
CA SER A 944 -9.98 -15.97 20.57
C SER A 944 -11.05 -16.25 19.52
N LEU A 945 -10.83 -15.79 18.29
CA LEU A 945 -11.74 -15.94 17.17
C LEU A 945 -11.09 -16.76 16.06
N TRP A 946 -11.79 -17.77 15.57
CA TRP A 946 -11.51 -18.45 14.31
C TRP A 946 -12.53 -18.05 13.26
N ILE A 947 -12.03 -17.65 12.10
CA ILE A 947 -12.83 -17.01 11.05
C ILE A 947 -12.65 -17.81 9.76
N VAL A 948 -13.77 -18.27 9.21
CA VAL A 948 -13.81 -19.07 7.99
C VAL A 948 -14.79 -18.44 7.01
N ALA A 949 -14.36 -18.21 5.77
CA ALA A 949 -15.20 -17.62 4.73
C ALA A 949 -14.75 -18.09 3.34
N ARG A 950 -15.53 -17.73 2.31
CA ARG A 950 -15.17 -18.02 0.92
C ARG A 950 -13.83 -17.39 0.53
N GLY A 951 -12.86 -18.25 0.24
CA GLY A 951 -11.48 -17.85 -0.09
C GLY A 951 -10.49 -17.94 1.07
N ILE A 952 -10.93 -18.41 2.24
CA ILE A 952 -10.08 -18.66 3.43
C ILE A 952 -10.06 -20.17 3.68
N ASN A 953 -9.02 -20.86 3.17
CA ASN A 953 -8.92 -22.33 3.23
C ASN A 953 -8.40 -22.82 4.58
N ILE A 954 -7.51 -22.03 5.18
CA ILE A 954 -7.00 -22.22 6.53
C ILE A 954 -7.64 -21.09 7.33
N GLY A 955 -8.65 -21.40 8.15
CA GLY A 955 -9.38 -20.37 8.88
C GLY A 955 -8.44 -19.46 9.68
N LEU A 956 -8.75 -18.17 9.69
CA LEU A 956 -7.91 -17.14 10.31
C LEU A 956 -8.15 -17.12 11.81
N HIS A 957 -7.07 -17.14 12.58
CA HIS A 957 -7.13 -16.95 14.03
C HIS A 957 -6.79 -15.50 14.38
N THR A 958 -7.59 -14.88 15.25
CA THR A 958 -7.33 -13.55 15.81
C THR A 958 -7.82 -13.47 17.26
N ARG A 959 -7.49 -12.38 17.96
CA ARG A 959 -7.93 -12.12 19.33
C ARG A 959 -8.62 -10.77 19.42
N LEU A 960 -9.74 -10.73 20.13
CA LEU A 960 -10.46 -9.52 20.48
C LEU A 960 -10.17 -9.18 21.94
N TYR A 961 -9.64 -7.98 22.17
CA TYR A 961 -9.28 -7.42 23.48
C TYR A 961 -10.28 -6.33 23.88
N PHE A 962 -10.30 -5.93 25.14
CA PHE A 962 -11.25 -4.92 25.63
C PHE A 962 -10.56 -3.58 25.90
N GLU A 963 -11.05 -2.48 25.31
CA GLU A 963 -10.41 -1.14 25.40
C GLU A 963 -10.29 -0.61 26.84
N ASP A 964 -11.18 -1.04 27.72
CA ASP A 964 -11.22 -0.65 29.13
C ASP A 964 -10.21 -1.41 30.01
N GLU A 965 -9.55 -2.46 29.50
CA GLU A 965 -8.51 -3.26 30.17
C GLU A 965 -7.09 -2.72 29.92
N ARG A 966 -6.89 -1.40 30.06
CA ARG A 966 -5.66 -0.71 29.59
C ARG A 966 -4.36 -1.26 30.18
N ASP A 967 -4.33 -1.51 31.49
CA ASP A 967 -3.12 -1.97 32.17
C ASP A 967 -2.81 -3.43 31.81
N ALA A 968 -3.84 -4.26 31.68
CA ALA A 968 -3.68 -5.64 31.24
C ALA A 968 -3.22 -5.70 29.77
N ASN A 969 -3.82 -4.90 28.89
CA ASN A 969 -3.43 -4.80 27.48
C ASN A 969 -1.99 -4.33 27.30
N ALA A 970 -1.52 -3.38 28.12
CA ALA A 970 -0.14 -2.90 28.08
C ALA A 970 0.88 -3.98 28.48
N GLY A 971 0.50 -4.91 29.37
CA GLY A 971 1.34 -6.02 29.83
C GLY A 971 1.22 -7.31 29.03
N ASP A 972 0.28 -7.40 28.07
CA ASP A 972 -0.04 -8.65 27.37
C ASP A 972 1.11 -9.07 26.43
N PRO A 973 1.67 -10.28 26.59
CA PRO A 973 2.84 -10.72 25.83
C PRO A 973 2.54 -11.01 24.35
N VAL A 974 1.28 -11.23 23.97
CA VAL A 974 0.85 -11.56 22.60
C VAL A 974 0.47 -10.31 21.82
N LEU A 975 -0.32 -9.42 22.42
CA LEU A 975 -0.72 -8.13 21.85
C LEU A 975 0.50 -7.24 21.62
N ASN A 976 1.52 -7.33 22.48
CA ASN A 976 2.77 -6.57 22.34
C ASN A 976 3.69 -7.07 21.22
N LEU A 977 3.45 -8.26 20.64
CA LEU A 977 4.17 -8.70 19.42
C LEU A 977 3.80 -7.83 18.19
N ILE A 978 2.70 -7.08 18.27
CA ILE A 978 2.31 -6.11 17.25
C ILE A 978 3.08 -4.81 17.53
N GLU A 979 4.17 -4.56 16.82
CA GLU A 979 5.04 -3.38 17.09
C GLU A 979 4.31 -2.04 16.89
N TRP A 980 3.39 -1.97 15.93
CA TRP A 980 2.71 -0.73 15.58
C TRP A 980 1.48 -0.51 16.47
N GLU A 981 1.53 0.51 17.33
CA GLU A 981 0.46 0.84 18.29
C GLU A 981 -0.90 1.03 17.61
N HIS A 982 -0.92 1.64 16.42
CA HIS A 982 -2.16 1.82 15.65
C HIS A 982 -2.81 0.50 15.21
N ARG A 983 -2.04 -0.59 15.05
CA ARG A 983 -2.58 -1.93 14.74
C ARG A 983 -3.16 -2.59 15.98
N ARG A 984 -2.56 -2.40 17.17
CA ARG A 984 -3.14 -2.89 18.45
C ARG A 984 -4.52 -2.30 18.69
N ALA A 985 -4.70 -1.02 18.36
CA ALA A 985 -5.98 -0.33 18.47
C ALA A 985 -7.11 -0.93 17.62
N THR A 986 -6.79 -1.71 16.57
CA THR A 986 -7.79 -2.40 15.74
C THR A 986 -8.32 -3.69 16.37
N LEU A 987 -7.67 -4.20 17.42
CA LEU A 987 -8.06 -5.41 18.14
C LEU A 987 -8.89 -5.12 19.39
N TYR A 988 -9.07 -3.84 19.75
CA TYR A 988 -9.86 -3.43 20.91
C TYR A 988 -11.35 -3.31 20.56
N ALA A 989 -12.17 -4.10 21.24
CA ALA A 989 -13.60 -3.86 21.36
C ALA A 989 -13.85 -2.61 22.21
N LYS A 990 -14.56 -1.64 21.63
CA LYS A 990 -14.88 -0.35 22.25
C LYS A 990 -16.30 -0.36 22.78
N ARG A 991 -16.51 0.31 23.91
CA ARG A 991 -17.86 0.50 24.47
C ARG A 991 -18.64 1.48 23.56
N GLY A 992 -19.90 1.18 23.26
CA GLY A 992 -20.74 1.93 22.30
C GLY A 992 -20.92 3.43 22.61
N SER A 993 -21.21 4.23 21.58
CA SER A 993 -21.18 5.71 21.61
C SER A 993 -22.54 6.40 21.83
N VAL A 994 -23.54 5.67 22.31
CA VAL A 994 -24.90 6.19 22.47
C VAL A 994 -25.15 6.46 23.96
N ALA A 995 -25.74 7.61 24.30
CA ALA A 995 -26.00 7.98 25.69
C ALA A 995 -26.85 6.89 26.38
N THR A 996 -26.35 6.43 27.52
CA THR A 996 -26.98 5.45 28.41
C THR A 996 -27.27 6.09 29.77
N LYS A 997 -28.03 5.39 30.61
CA LYS A 997 -28.26 5.80 32.01
C LYS A 997 -26.97 5.88 32.83
N GLN A 998 -25.90 5.19 32.41
CA GLN A 998 -24.58 5.33 33.03
C GLN A 998 -23.96 6.70 32.75
N ASN A 999 -24.21 7.27 31.57
CA ASN A 999 -23.71 8.60 31.23
C ASN A 999 -24.51 9.69 31.95
N ASN A 1000 -25.84 9.51 32.03
CA ASN A 1000 -26.73 10.35 32.82
C ASN A 1000 -28.03 9.57 33.12
N PRO A 1001 -28.44 9.43 34.40
CA PRO A 1001 -29.63 8.66 34.76
C PRO A 1001 -30.93 9.20 34.16
N ALA A 1002 -30.96 10.47 33.72
CA ALA A 1002 -32.10 11.10 33.07
C ALA A 1002 -32.29 10.70 31.60
N VAL A 1003 -31.38 9.91 31.01
CA VAL A 1003 -31.52 9.44 29.63
C VAL A 1003 -32.73 8.50 29.53
N PRO A 1004 -33.77 8.83 28.75
CA PRO A 1004 -34.95 7.98 28.60
C PRO A 1004 -34.64 6.81 27.66
N ILE A 1005 -34.88 5.59 28.13
CA ILE A 1005 -34.55 4.36 27.38
C ILE A 1005 -35.82 3.67 26.91
N THR A 1006 -36.74 3.38 27.82
CA THR A 1006 -37.98 2.67 27.48
C THR A 1006 -38.98 3.61 26.80
N VAL A 1007 -39.91 3.07 26.01
CA VAL A 1007 -40.97 3.89 25.38
C VAL A 1007 -41.72 4.73 26.41
N ALA A 1008 -42.02 4.19 27.58
CA ALA A 1008 -42.70 4.94 28.64
C ALA A 1008 -41.89 6.15 29.13
N GLU A 1009 -40.59 5.96 29.38
CA GLU A 1009 -39.69 7.06 29.78
C GLU A 1009 -39.53 8.09 28.66
N GLN A 1010 -39.50 7.65 27.41
CA GLN A 1010 -39.44 8.52 26.25
C GLN A 1010 -40.69 9.38 26.13
N LEU A 1011 -41.88 8.81 26.35
CA LEU A 1011 -43.14 9.55 26.36
C LEU A 1011 -43.17 10.60 27.46
N GLU A 1012 -42.81 10.24 28.69
CA GLU A 1012 -42.77 11.17 29.81
C GLU A 1012 -41.77 12.31 29.57
N SER A 1013 -40.54 11.97 29.18
CA SER A 1013 -39.50 12.96 28.91
C SER A 1013 -39.84 13.89 27.74
N THR A 1014 -40.48 13.35 26.70
CA THR A 1014 -40.90 14.13 25.53
C THR A 1014 -42.07 15.04 25.86
N HIS A 1015 -43.03 14.57 26.67
CA HIS A 1015 -44.15 15.39 27.12
C HIS A 1015 -43.69 16.60 27.94
N GLU A 1016 -42.76 16.41 28.88
CA GLU A 1016 -42.16 17.52 29.63
C GLU A 1016 -41.41 18.50 28.70
N ALA A 1017 -40.72 17.98 27.67
CA ALA A 1017 -40.02 18.81 26.69
C ALA A 1017 -40.99 19.60 25.78
N PHE A 1018 -42.13 19.00 25.42
CA PHE A 1018 -43.20 19.64 24.67
C PHE A 1018 -43.82 20.80 25.46
N GLU A 1019 -44.14 20.58 26.74
CA GLU A 1019 -44.62 21.64 27.65
C GLU A 1019 -43.58 22.77 27.84
N ALA A 1020 -42.29 22.42 27.81
CA ALA A 1020 -41.20 23.39 27.88
C ALA A 1020 -40.97 24.20 26.59
N GLY A 1021 -41.64 23.85 25.48
CA GLY A 1021 -41.60 24.60 24.22
C GLY A 1021 -40.94 23.89 23.04
N ALA A 1022 -40.63 22.60 23.13
CA ALA A 1022 -40.15 21.83 21.98
C ALA A 1022 -41.31 21.54 21.01
N ALA A 1023 -41.18 21.94 19.74
CA ALA A 1023 -42.19 21.66 18.70
C ALA A 1023 -41.94 20.37 17.92
N ILE A 1024 -40.70 19.85 17.93
CA ILE A 1024 -40.26 18.66 17.21
C ILE A 1024 -39.60 17.70 18.21
N VAL A 1025 -39.91 16.41 18.12
CA VAL A 1025 -39.14 15.35 18.78
C VAL A 1025 -38.35 14.56 17.74
N HIS A 1026 -37.03 14.58 17.87
CA HIS A 1026 -36.14 13.68 17.15
C HIS A 1026 -36.03 12.36 17.92
N ALA A 1027 -36.56 11.29 17.35
CA ALA A 1027 -36.78 10.03 18.05
C ALA A 1027 -35.85 8.92 17.58
N HIS A 1028 -35.20 8.28 18.56
CA HIS A 1028 -34.58 6.96 18.47
C HIS A 1028 -35.30 6.03 19.46
N VAL A 1029 -35.28 4.72 19.23
CA VAL A 1029 -35.77 3.71 20.20
C VAL A 1029 -34.62 2.82 20.68
N ARG A 1030 -34.81 2.20 21.85
CA ARG A 1030 -33.82 1.32 22.49
C ARG A 1030 -34.43 -0.03 22.88
N ASN A 1031 -33.54 -0.99 23.11
CA ASN A 1031 -33.83 -2.21 23.85
C ASN A 1031 -33.78 -1.95 25.36
N ASP A 1032 -34.32 -2.88 26.13
CA ASP A 1032 -34.41 -2.77 27.59
C ASP A 1032 -33.01 -2.78 28.24
N ASP A 1033 -32.03 -3.39 27.57
CA ASP A 1033 -30.61 -3.35 27.90
C ASP A 1033 -29.91 -2.03 27.51
N GLN A 1034 -30.68 -1.03 27.04
CA GLN A 1034 -30.24 0.29 26.57
C GLN A 1034 -29.54 0.30 25.20
N SER A 1035 -29.40 -0.85 24.53
CA SER A 1035 -28.81 -0.92 23.19
C SER A 1035 -29.70 -0.20 22.15
N PRO A 1036 -29.09 0.43 21.13
CA PRO A 1036 -29.84 1.02 20.01
C PRO A 1036 -30.62 -0.03 19.22
N THR A 1037 -31.79 0.35 18.71
CA THR A 1037 -32.55 -0.51 17.78
C THR A 1037 -33.29 0.30 16.72
N SER A 1038 -33.55 -0.32 15.58
CA SER A 1038 -34.39 0.23 14.49
C SER A 1038 -35.75 -0.48 14.40
N ASP A 1039 -36.15 -1.19 15.45
CA ASP A 1039 -37.41 -1.94 15.54
C ASP A 1039 -38.64 -1.06 15.23
N PRO A 1040 -39.32 -1.27 14.08
CA PRO A 1040 -40.49 -0.50 13.70
C PRO A 1040 -41.66 -0.62 14.70
N GLU A 1041 -41.80 -1.74 15.43
CA GLU A 1041 -42.87 -1.87 16.41
C GLU A 1041 -42.68 -0.94 17.60
N LYS A 1042 -41.43 -0.74 18.03
CA LYS A 1042 -41.09 0.24 19.08
C LYS A 1042 -41.34 1.66 18.61
N PHE A 1043 -40.96 1.98 17.38
CA PHE A 1043 -41.28 3.28 16.78
C PHE A 1043 -42.79 3.51 16.68
N ALA A 1044 -43.57 2.48 16.31
CA ALA A 1044 -45.02 2.56 16.26
C ALA A 1044 -45.63 2.84 17.64
N ARG A 1045 -45.20 2.11 18.68
CA ARG A 1045 -45.66 2.35 20.06
C ARG A 1045 -45.28 3.74 20.57
N LEU A 1046 -44.09 4.21 20.23
CA LEU A 1046 -43.66 5.56 20.59
C LEU A 1046 -44.51 6.62 19.87
N LYS A 1047 -44.75 6.48 18.56
CA LYS A 1047 -45.61 7.39 17.78
C LYS A 1047 -47.02 7.45 18.35
N GLU A 1048 -47.66 6.30 18.57
CA GLU A 1048 -49.01 6.23 19.14
C GLU A 1048 -49.09 6.95 20.50
N GLY A 1049 -48.09 6.72 21.36
CA GLY A 1049 -48.02 7.40 22.64
C GLY A 1049 -47.81 8.92 22.50
N LEU A 1050 -46.94 9.36 21.59
CA LEU A 1050 -46.68 10.78 21.36
C LEU A 1050 -47.89 11.51 20.79
N GLU A 1051 -48.61 10.91 19.85
CA GLU A 1051 -49.85 11.48 19.29
C GLU A 1051 -50.92 11.64 20.37
N LYS A 1052 -50.97 10.70 21.31
CA LYS A 1052 -51.91 10.75 22.43
C LYS A 1052 -51.52 11.78 23.50
N HIS A 1053 -50.24 11.84 23.86
CA HIS A 1053 -49.77 12.62 25.01
C HIS A 1053 -49.22 14.01 24.65
N CYS A 1054 -48.76 14.19 23.41
CA CYS A 1054 -48.20 15.45 22.88
C CYS A 1054 -48.92 15.82 21.57
N PRO A 1055 -50.27 15.99 21.57
CA PRO A 1055 -51.03 16.17 20.34
C PRO A 1055 -50.58 17.42 19.57
N GLY A 1056 -50.24 17.22 18.29
CA GLY A 1056 -49.76 18.28 17.40
C GLY A 1056 -48.24 18.43 17.33
N MET A 1057 -47.47 17.84 18.26
CA MET A 1057 -46.00 17.79 18.17
C MET A 1057 -45.57 17.11 16.85
N ILE A 1058 -44.50 17.61 16.25
CA ILE A 1058 -43.93 17.02 15.03
C ILE A 1058 -43.06 15.82 15.43
N ILE A 1059 -43.40 14.64 14.94
CA ILE A 1059 -42.67 13.41 15.22
C ILE A 1059 -41.65 13.18 14.11
N GLN A 1060 -40.36 13.33 14.44
CA GLN A 1060 -39.25 13.09 13.53
C GLN A 1060 -38.54 11.79 13.89
N PHE A 1061 -38.63 10.78 13.02
CA PHE A 1061 -37.89 9.54 13.24
C PHE A 1061 -36.45 9.65 12.76
N SER A 1062 -35.52 9.09 13.54
CA SER A 1062 -34.14 9.00 13.09
C SER A 1062 -33.96 7.84 12.12
N THR A 1063 -33.39 8.13 10.94
CA THR A 1063 -32.82 7.08 10.07
C THR A 1063 -31.30 7.00 10.25
N GLY A 1064 -30.78 7.43 11.40
CA GLY A 1064 -29.35 7.52 11.64
C GLY A 1064 -28.67 6.16 11.78
N GLY A 1065 -27.46 6.02 11.21
CA GLY A 1065 -26.69 4.78 11.22
C GLY A 1065 -26.14 4.35 12.60
N ARG A 1066 -26.59 4.95 13.71
CA ARG A 1066 -26.28 4.54 15.10
C ARG A 1066 -27.29 3.53 15.65
N SER A 1067 -28.48 3.45 15.06
CA SER A 1067 -29.58 2.60 15.52
C SER A 1067 -29.86 1.39 14.63
N GLY A 1068 -29.25 1.33 13.44
CA GLY A 1068 -29.42 0.24 12.48
C GLY A 1068 -28.50 0.40 11.26
N ALA A 1069 -28.47 -0.62 10.41
CA ALA A 1069 -27.64 -0.68 9.21
C ALA A 1069 -28.48 -0.87 7.94
N GLY A 1070 -28.02 -0.30 6.83
CA GLY A 1070 -28.67 -0.44 5.52
C GLY A 1070 -30.15 -0.01 5.53
N GLU A 1071 -31.00 -0.76 4.84
CA GLU A 1071 -32.44 -0.48 4.70
C GLU A 1071 -33.21 -0.58 6.03
N ALA A 1072 -32.70 -1.29 7.04
CA ALA A 1072 -33.32 -1.32 8.37
C ALA A 1072 -33.43 0.09 8.98
N ARG A 1073 -32.54 1.02 8.59
CA ARG A 1073 -32.59 2.44 8.98
C ARG A 1073 -33.81 3.18 8.44
N GLY A 1074 -34.46 2.66 7.40
CA GLY A 1074 -35.71 3.20 6.85
C GLY A 1074 -36.94 2.34 7.17
N GLY A 1075 -36.79 1.23 7.92
CA GLY A 1075 -37.88 0.28 8.18
C GLY A 1075 -39.06 0.87 8.96
N MET A 1076 -38.87 2.01 9.63
CA MET A 1076 -39.92 2.76 10.32
C MET A 1076 -40.62 3.83 9.45
N LEU A 1077 -40.09 4.18 8.28
CA LEU A 1077 -40.70 5.17 7.37
C LEU A 1077 -42.14 4.81 6.91
N PRO A 1078 -42.51 3.53 6.71
CA PRO A 1078 -43.89 3.15 6.41
C PRO A 1078 -44.91 3.52 7.49
N LEU A 1079 -44.46 3.81 8.71
CA LEU A 1079 -45.32 4.32 9.80
C LEU A 1079 -45.73 5.78 9.60
N LYS A 1080 -45.23 6.43 8.54
CA LYS A 1080 -45.53 7.81 8.16
C LYS A 1080 -45.35 8.80 9.32
N PRO A 1081 -44.15 8.90 9.91
CA PRO A 1081 -43.86 10.03 10.78
C PRO A 1081 -43.98 11.35 10.01
N ASP A 1082 -44.22 12.46 10.70
CA ASP A 1082 -44.28 13.78 10.04
C ASP A 1082 -42.97 14.08 9.30
N MET A 1083 -41.84 13.72 9.96
CA MET A 1083 -40.50 13.94 9.46
C MET A 1083 -39.60 12.73 9.69
N ALA A 1084 -38.49 12.69 8.98
CA ALA A 1084 -37.38 11.81 9.32
C ALA A 1084 -36.04 12.50 9.03
N SER A 1085 -35.02 12.22 9.84
CA SER A 1085 -33.69 12.76 9.57
C SER A 1085 -33.06 12.04 8.38
N LEU A 1086 -32.36 12.75 7.50
CA LEU A 1086 -31.69 12.20 6.32
C LEU A 1086 -30.27 12.78 6.20
N SER A 1087 -29.26 11.92 6.30
CA SER A 1087 -27.88 12.31 6.01
C SER A 1087 -27.58 12.07 4.54
N VAL A 1088 -27.23 13.11 3.78
CA VAL A 1088 -26.98 13.03 2.32
C VAL A 1088 -25.52 12.79 1.95
N GLY A 1089 -24.66 12.53 2.94
CA GLY A 1089 -23.24 12.28 2.74
C GLY A 1089 -22.63 11.52 3.92
N SER A 1090 -21.45 10.97 3.69
CA SER A 1090 -20.68 10.23 4.71
C SER A 1090 -19.58 11.12 5.30
N ASN A 1091 -19.32 10.97 6.59
CA ASN A 1091 -18.26 11.68 7.30
C ASN A 1091 -17.70 10.82 8.44
N ASN A 1092 -16.54 11.17 8.97
CA ASN A 1092 -16.00 10.48 10.13
C ASN A 1092 -16.78 10.86 11.41
N PHE A 1093 -16.97 9.87 12.29
CA PHE A 1093 -17.53 9.98 13.63
C PHE A 1093 -16.45 9.59 14.68
N PRO A 1094 -16.69 9.73 15.99
CA PRO A 1094 -15.64 9.62 17.01
C PRO A 1094 -14.81 8.32 16.95
N THR A 1095 -15.43 7.21 16.55
CA THR A 1095 -14.84 5.87 16.55
C THR A 1095 -15.07 5.07 15.27
N ARG A 1096 -15.74 5.64 14.26
CA ARG A 1096 -16.13 4.94 13.02
C ARG A 1096 -16.42 5.93 11.89
N VAL A 1097 -16.56 5.44 10.66
CA VAL A 1097 -17.21 6.19 9.59
C VAL A 1097 -18.72 6.21 9.86
N TYR A 1098 -19.35 7.37 9.71
CA TYR A 1098 -20.80 7.49 9.64
C TYR A 1098 -21.23 7.31 8.20
N GLU A 1099 -21.46 6.05 7.83
CA GLU A 1099 -21.70 5.61 6.47
C GLU A 1099 -23.13 5.98 6.01
N ASN A 1100 -23.20 6.76 4.94
CA ASN A 1100 -24.39 7.04 4.15
C ASN A 1100 -24.00 6.91 2.67
N PRO A 1101 -23.87 5.66 2.18
CA PRO A 1101 -23.47 5.45 0.79
C PRO A 1101 -24.56 6.01 -0.15
N PRO A 1102 -24.20 6.50 -1.35
CA PRO A 1102 -25.14 7.21 -2.22
C PRO A 1102 -26.43 6.44 -2.56
N ASP A 1103 -26.33 5.11 -2.71
CA ASP A 1103 -27.46 4.22 -2.97
C ASP A 1103 -28.45 4.17 -1.80
N LEU A 1104 -27.97 4.10 -0.55
CA LEU A 1104 -28.82 4.19 0.64
C LEU A 1104 -29.45 5.57 0.77
N VAL A 1105 -28.71 6.64 0.47
CA VAL A 1105 -29.22 8.02 0.50
C VAL A 1105 -30.37 8.18 -0.50
N ASP A 1106 -30.19 7.68 -1.72
CA ASP A 1106 -31.21 7.71 -2.77
C ASP A 1106 -32.43 6.84 -2.40
N TRP A 1107 -32.20 5.67 -1.79
CA TRP A 1107 -33.27 4.79 -1.32
C TRP A 1107 -34.08 5.43 -0.20
N LEU A 1108 -33.43 5.97 0.85
CA LEU A 1108 -34.11 6.65 1.95
C LEU A 1108 -34.91 7.87 1.45
N ALA A 1109 -34.33 8.68 0.56
CA ALA A 1109 -35.05 9.79 -0.07
C ALA A 1109 -36.25 9.30 -0.90
N GLY A 1110 -36.09 8.16 -1.59
CA GLY A 1110 -37.17 7.47 -2.30
C GLY A 1110 -38.30 7.02 -1.38
N GLU A 1111 -37.99 6.35 -0.27
CA GLU A 1111 -38.97 5.90 0.72
C GLU A 1111 -39.68 7.07 1.38
N MET A 1112 -38.95 8.13 1.76
CA MET A 1112 -39.53 9.35 2.31
C MET A 1112 -40.52 10.00 1.32
N ARG A 1113 -40.20 10.01 0.03
CA ARG A 1113 -41.15 10.45 -1.01
C ARG A 1113 -42.37 9.53 -1.12
N THR A 1114 -42.16 8.22 -1.10
CA THR A 1114 -43.24 7.21 -1.17
C THR A 1114 -44.25 7.39 -0.03
N TYR A 1115 -43.76 7.62 1.19
CA TYR A 1115 -44.60 7.74 2.38
C TYR A 1115 -44.97 9.17 2.75
N ALA A 1116 -44.60 10.16 1.93
CA ALA A 1116 -44.81 11.59 2.16
C ALA A 1116 -44.23 12.08 3.50
N VAL A 1117 -43.06 11.56 3.87
CA VAL A 1117 -42.30 11.95 5.06
C VAL A 1117 -41.35 13.08 4.68
N LYS A 1118 -41.36 14.20 5.41
CA LYS A 1118 -40.47 15.32 5.12
C LYS A 1118 -39.06 15.08 5.70
N PRO A 1119 -37.99 15.17 4.90
CA PRO A 1119 -36.63 15.04 5.41
C PRO A 1119 -36.18 16.29 6.17
N GLU A 1120 -35.53 16.10 7.32
CA GLU A 1120 -34.57 17.05 7.87
C GLU A 1120 -33.15 16.62 7.46
N ILE A 1121 -32.43 17.47 6.75
CA ILE A 1121 -31.10 17.13 6.22
C ILE A 1121 -30.05 17.31 7.30
N GLU A 1122 -29.41 16.22 7.72
CA GLU A 1122 -28.33 16.24 8.71
C GLU A 1122 -26.99 16.53 8.02
N ALA A 1123 -26.60 17.80 7.98
CA ALA A 1123 -25.36 18.28 7.36
C ALA A 1123 -24.21 18.33 8.37
N PHE A 1124 -23.35 17.31 8.33
CA PHE A 1124 -22.13 17.20 9.13
C PHE A 1124 -20.91 17.89 8.50
N ASP A 1125 -21.00 18.27 7.22
CA ASP A 1125 -19.94 18.93 6.45
C ASP A 1125 -20.54 19.81 5.33
N LEU A 1126 -19.75 20.75 4.79
CA LEU A 1126 -20.17 21.72 3.77
C LEU A 1126 -20.70 21.03 2.51
N SER A 1127 -20.06 19.95 2.08
CA SER A 1127 -20.46 19.20 0.88
C SER A 1127 -21.86 18.60 1.01
N HIS A 1128 -22.34 18.32 2.22
CA HIS A 1128 -23.69 17.79 2.44
C HIS A 1128 -24.75 18.84 2.10
N ILE A 1129 -24.49 20.13 2.36
CA ILE A 1129 -25.38 21.24 1.97
C ILE A 1129 -25.47 21.33 0.44
N HIS A 1130 -24.33 21.22 -0.25
CA HIS A 1130 -24.28 21.19 -1.71
C HIS A 1130 -25.04 20.00 -2.29
N GLN A 1131 -24.89 18.81 -1.69
CA GLN A 1131 -25.57 17.61 -2.13
C GLN A 1131 -27.08 17.68 -1.91
N ALA A 1132 -27.54 18.20 -0.77
CA ALA A 1132 -28.96 18.41 -0.51
C ALA A 1132 -29.58 19.39 -1.50
N ALA A 1133 -28.89 20.48 -1.82
CA ALA A 1133 -29.33 21.42 -2.86
C ALA A 1133 -29.42 20.75 -4.24
N ALA A 1134 -28.48 19.87 -4.59
CA ALA A 1134 -28.53 19.11 -5.84
C ALA A 1134 -29.72 18.14 -5.88
N MET A 1135 -29.94 17.38 -4.81
CA MET A 1135 -31.06 16.44 -4.67
C MET A 1135 -32.43 17.15 -4.65
N ASN A 1136 -32.50 18.37 -4.13
CA ASN A 1136 -33.72 19.17 -4.20
C ASN A 1136 -33.98 19.65 -5.63
N LYS A 1137 -32.93 20.15 -6.31
CA LYS A 1137 -33.01 20.65 -7.68
C LYS A 1137 -33.43 19.57 -8.69
N ASP A 1138 -33.01 18.32 -8.51
CA ASP A 1138 -33.39 17.20 -9.38
C ASP A 1138 -34.66 16.44 -8.93
N GLY A 1139 -35.31 16.89 -7.86
CA GLY A 1139 -36.60 16.37 -7.39
C GLY A 1139 -36.52 15.09 -6.56
N ARG A 1140 -35.32 14.61 -6.22
CA ARG A 1140 -35.15 13.51 -5.25
C ARG A 1140 -35.59 13.90 -3.85
N ILE A 1141 -35.52 15.18 -3.49
CA ILE A 1141 -36.06 15.72 -2.23
C ILE A 1141 -37.02 16.87 -2.58
N PRO A 1142 -38.35 16.63 -2.63
CA PRO A 1142 -39.30 17.64 -3.06
C PRO A 1142 -39.63 18.64 -1.94
N GLY A 1143 -40.13 19.82 -2.32
CA GLY A 1143 -40.60 20.85 -1.40
C GLY A 1143 -39.49 21.70 -0.80
N ARG A 1144 -39.83 22.51 0.21
CA ARG A 1144 -38.86 23.34 0.93
C ARG A 1144 -37.92 22.49 1.77
N LEU A 1145 -36.61 22.64 1.55
CA LEU A 1145 -35.59 21.97 2.36
C LEU A 1145 -35.59 22.50 3.79
N TYR A 1146 -35.28 21.60 4.73
CA TYR A 1146 -34.91 21.94 6.09
C TYR A 1146 -33.55 21.31 6.40
N VAL A 1147 -32.53 22.15 6.64
CA VAL A 1147 -31.14 21.69 6.78
C VAL A 1147 -30.62 21.92 8.20
N GLN A 1148 -30.24 20.85 8.89
CA GLN A 1148 -29.61 20.87 10.21
C GLN A 1148 -28.08 20.87 10.10
N PHE A 1149 -27.44 21.90 10.62
CA PHE A 1149 -25.99 21.96 10.79
C PHE A 1149 -25.60 21.20 12.06
N VAL A 1150 -24.97 20.03 11.92
CA VAL A 1150 -24.53 19.24 13.06
C VAL A 1150 -23.05 19.50 13.32
N MET A 1151 -22.74 20.23 14.40
CA MET A 1151 -21.39 20.71 14.69
C MET A 1151 -20.87 20.19 16.03
N GLY A 1152 -19.58 19.86 16.09
CA GLY A 1152 -18.89 19.40 17.31
C GLY A 1152 -18.87 17.89 17.49
N VAL A 1153 -19.35 17.10 16.53
CA VAL A 1153 -19.09 15.65 16.51
C VAL A 1153 -17.58 15.44 16.31
N LYS A 1154 -16.94 14.69 17.21
CA LYS A 1154 -15.49 14.39 17.10
C LYS A 1154 -15.20 13.72 15.75
N ASN A 1155 -14.18 14.22 15.04
CA ASN A 1155 -13.76 13.84 13.69
C ASN A 1155 -14.66 14.33 12.53
N ALA A 1156 -15.72 15.10 12.81
CA ALA A 1156 -16.51 15.80 11.78
C ALA A 1156 -16.29 17.33 11.88
N MET A 1157 -17.24 18.14 11.39
CA MET A 1157 -17.15 19.60 11.50
C MET A 1157 -17.09 20.07 12.97
N PRO A 1158 -16.02 20.74 13.43
CA PRO A 1158 -15.97 21.33 14.76
C PRO A 1158 -16.99 22.45 14.92
N VAL A 1159 -17.24 22.89 16.16
CA VAL A 1159 -18.01 24.11 16.42
C VAL A 1159 -17.11 25.32 16.15
N ASP A 1160 -17.26 25.86 14.94
CA ASP A 1160 -16.53 27.02 14.43
C ASP A 1160 -17.52 28.08 13.94
N ARG A 1161 -17.33 29.34 14.36
CA ARG A 1161 -18.28 30.42 14.07
C ARG A 1161 -18.24 30.84 12.60
N ASP A 1162 -17.06 30.90 12.00
CA ASP A 1162 -16.90 31.34 10.62
C ASP A 1162 -17.52 30.30 9.67
N VAL A 1163 -17.34 29.01 9.97
CA VAL A 1163 -18.00 27.94 9.24
C VAL A 1163 -19.52 27.98 9.41
N PHE A 1164 -20.00 28.19 10.63
CA PHE A 1164 -21.44 28.34 10.90
C PHE A 1164 -22.06 29.48 10.05
N ASP A 1165 -21.43 30.66 10.04
CA ASP A 1165 -21.87 31.79 9.23
C ASP A 1165 -21.74 31.50 7.73
N TYR A 1166 -20.73 30.73 7.32
CA TYR A 1166 -20.56 30.28 5.95
C TYR A 1166 -21.62 29.26 5.51
N TYR A 1167 -22.08 28.38 6.40
CA TYR A 1167 -23.17 27.45 6.14
C TYR A 1167 -24.47 28.21 5.87
N ILE A 1168 -24.80 29.22 6.68
CA ILE A 1168 -25.95 30.09 6.44
C ILE A 1168 -25.86 30.75 5.07
N LYS A 1169 -24.71 31.38 4.75
CA LYS A 1169 -24.47 31.99 3.43
C LYS A 1169 -24.63 30.97 2.29
N THR A 1170 -24.20 29.72 2.52
CA THR A 1170 -24.27 28.66 1.51
C THR A 1170 -25.71 28.20 1.28
N VAL A 1171 -26.48 27.98 2.34
CA VAL A 1171 -27.92 27.66 2.25
C VAL A 1171 -28.66 28.79 1.52
N GLN A 1172 -28.48 30.05 1.96
CA GLN A 1172 -29.10 31.22 1.32
C GLN A 1172 -28.75 31.35 -0.16
N ARG A 1173 -27.50 31.01 -0.55
CA ARG A 1173 -27.06 31.09 -1.95
C ARG A 1173 -27.62 29.96 -2.81
N LEU A 1174 -27.66 28.73 -2.29
CA LEU A 1174 -27.99 27.54 -3.09
C LEU A 1174 -29.49 27.25 -3.11
N VAL A 1175 -30.15 27.44 -1.97
CA VAL A 1175 -31.56 27.12 -1.72
C VAL A 1175 -32.17 28.22 -0.84
N PRO A 1176 -32.38 29.44 -1.37
CA PRO A 1176 -32.79 30.62 -0.59
C PRO A 1176 -34.11 30.47 0.16
N ASP A 1177 -35.00 29.61 -0.32
CA ASP A 1177 -36.29 29.34 0.30
C ASP A 1177 -36.19 28.28 1.42
N ALA A 1178 -35.02 27.65 1.62
CA ALA A 1178 -34.84 26.61 2.63
C ALA A 1178 -34.81 27.19 4.05
N GLU A 1179 -35.42 26.46 4.97
CA GLU A 1179 -35.25 26.69 6.40
C GLU A 1179 -34.00 25.95 6.88
N TRP A 1180 -33.40 26.39 7.98
CA TRP A 1180 -32.24 25.73 8.55
C TRP A 1180 -32.24 25.77 10.07
N CYS A 1181 -31.59 24.77 10.65
CA CYS A 1181 -31.35 24.67 12.08
C CYS A 1181 -29.91 24.26 12.39
N ALA A 1182 -29.53 24.28 13.67
CA ALA A 1182 -28.22 23.79 14.08
C ALA A 1182 -28.27 23.04 15.42
N ALA A 1183 -27.39 22.05 15.52
CA ALA A 1183 -27.20 21.19 16.69
C ALA A 1183 -25.72 21.18 17.10
N GLY A 1184 -25.44 21.58 18.33
CA GLY A 1184 -24.09 21.54 18.92
C GLY A 1184 -23.92 20.31 19.81
N ILE A 1185 -22.81 19.60 19.68
CA ILE A 1185 -22.54 18.38 20.48
C ILE A 1185 -21.82 18.71 21.80
N GLY A 1186 -22.26 18.06 22.87
CA GLY A 1186 -21.69 18.14 24.20
C GLY A 1186 -21.65 19.57 24.72
N ARG A 1187 -20.47 20.02 25.18
CA ARG A 1187 -20.28 21.37 25.75
C ARG A 1187 -20.65 22.52 24.81
N TYR A 1188 -20.77 22.25 23.51
CA TYR A 1188 -21.05 23.27 22.50
C TYR A 1188 -22.54 23.45 22.21
N GLN A 1189 -23.43 22.62 22.75
CA GLN A 1189 -24.88 22.69 22.49
C GLN A 1189 -25.44 24.10 22.70
N LEU A 1190 -25.20 24.69 23.89
CA LEU A 1190 -25.72 26.02 24.21
C LEU A 1190 -25.15 27.11 23.30
N ILE A 1191 -23.86 27.02 22.95
CA ILE A 1191 -23.18 27.99 22.08
C ILE A 1191 -23.83 28.00 20.70
N VAL A 1192 -24.04 26.81 20.12
CA VAL A 1192 -24.69 26.67 18.81
C VAL A 1192 -26.15 27.09 18.88
N ASN A 1193 -26.86 26.79 19.98
CA ASN A 1193 -28.23 27.26 20.18
C ASN A 1193 -28.31 28.80 20.14
N GLU A 1194 -27.43 29.48 20.87
CA GLU A 1194 -27.41 30.95 20.90
C GLU A 1194 -27.07 31.53 19.51
N TRP A 1195 -26.06 30.97 18.83
CA TRP A 1195 -25.69 31.40 17.48
C TRP A 1195 -26.85 31.26 16.50
N CYS A 1196 -27.55 30.13 16.56
CA CYS A 1196 -28.64 29.85 15.67
C CYS A 1196 -29.86 30.73 15.92
N ILE A 1197 -30.24 30.90 17.19
CA ILE A 1197 -31.34 31.77 17.59
C ILE A 1197 -31.03 33.22 17.17
N ALA A 1198 -29.83 33.72 17.44
CA ALA A 1198 -29.44 35.09 17.09
C ALA A 1198 -29.41 35.33 15.57
N ALA A 1199 -29.03 34.33 14.78
CA ALA A 1199 -28.92 34.44 13.33
C ALA A 1199 -30.24 34.15 12.57
N GLY A 1200 -31.34 33.89 13.28
CA GLY A 1200 -32.66 33.70 12.68
C GLY A 1200 -33.03 32.25 12.34
N GLY A 1201 -32.14 31.27 12.56
CA GLY A 1201 -32.42 29.85 12.32
C GLY A 1201 -33.19 29.16 13.46
N HIS A 1202 -33.45 27.87 13.33
CA HIS A 1202 -34.08 27.03 14.37
C HIS A 1202 -33.04 26.20 15.12
N THR A 1203 -33.31 25.66 16.32
CA THR A 1203 -32.25 24.97 17.07
C THR A 1203 -32.69 23.65 17.67
N ARG A 1204 -31.74 22.72 17.80
CA ARG A 1204 -31.92 21.43 18.45
C ARG A 1204 -31.18 21.37 19.79
N THR A 1205 -31.78 20.69 20.76
CA THR A 1205 -31.21 20.41 22.07
C THR A 1205 -31.77 19.10 22.62
N GLY A 1206 -31.05 18.46 23.56
CA GLY A 1206 -31.45 17.19 24.16
C GLY A 1206 -30.29 16.34 24.66
N LEU A 1207 -30.63 15.31 25.43
CA LEU A 1207 -29.71 14.35 26.06
C LEU A 1207 -29.00 13.44 25.05
N GLU A 1208 -29.51 13.34 23.82
CA GLU A 1208 -28.79 12.68 22.73
C GLU A 1208 -27.48 13.42 22.39
N ASP A 1209 -27.56 14.74 22.30
CA ASP A 1209 -26.46 15.59 21.86
C ASP A 1209 -25.57 16.02 23.03
N ASN A 1210 -26.15 16.19 24.22
CA ASN A 1210 -25.44 16.65 25.41
C ASN A 1210 -26.13 16.21 26.71
N VAL A 1211 -25.41 15.47 27.55
CA VAL A 1211 -25.93 14.97 28.83
C VAL A 1211 -25.66 15.90 30.01
N ARG A 1212 -25.14 17.12 29.80
CA ARG A 1212 -24.64 18.02 30.86
C ARG A 1212 -25.07 19.48 30.69
N PHE A 1213 -25.07 20.25 31.77
CA PHE A 1213 -25.23 21.70 31.69
C PHE A 1213 -23.91 22.46 31.57
N ASP A 1214 -22.87 21.91 32.20
CA ASP A 1214 -21.51 22.42 32.22
C ASP A 1214 -20.55 21.22 32.28
N ARG A 1215 -19.28 21.46 32.62
CA ARG A 1215 -18.28 20.39 32.66
C ARG A 1215 -18.63 19.26 33.63
N GLU A 1216 -19.28 19.57 34.76
CA GLU A 1216 -19.46 18.65 35.89
C GLU A 1216 -20.93 18.32 36.17
N THR A 1217 -21.84 19.25 35.88
CA THR A 1217 -23.27 19.11 36.21
C THR A 1217 -24.01 18.31 35.13
N LEU A 1218 -24.65 17.20 35.52
CA LEU A 1218 -25.54 16.44 34.63
C LEU A 1218 -26.85 17.21 34.38
N ALA A 1219 -27.34 17.18 33.14
CA ALA A 1219 -28.63 17.77 32.82
C ALA A 1219 -29.76 16.90 33.41
N PRO A 1220 -30.71 17.45 34.18
CA PRO A 1220 -31.68 16.63 34.92
C PRO A 1220 -32.82 16.07 34.05
N SER A 1221 -33.09 16.67 32.88
CA SER A 1221 -34.07 16.17 31.90
C SER A 1221 -33.86 16.83 30.52
N ASN A 1222 -34.48 16.28 29.48
CA ASN A 1222 -34.56 16.94 28.17
C ASN A 1222 -35.26 18.31 28.26
N ALA A 1223 -36.36 18.41 29.03
CA ALA A 1223 -37.10 19.66 29.20
C ALA A 1223 -36.25 20.77 29.83
N ALA A 1224 -35.31 20.42 30.70
CA ALA A 1224 -34.39 21.37 31.30
C ALA A 1224 -33.42 21.97 30.27
N LEU A 1225 -33.01 21.19 29.26
CA LEU A 1225 -32.22 21.68 28.13
C LEU A 1225 -33.07 22.54 27.17
N VAL A 1226 -34.32 22.14 26.93
CA VAL A 1226 -35.29 22.93 26.13
C VAL A 1226 -35.54 24.31 26.75
N ARG A 1227 -35.73 24.39 28.08
CA ARG A 1227 -35.90 25.66 28.78
C ARG A 1227 -34.72 26.62 28.57
N ARG A 1228 -33.48 26.12 28.56
CA ARG A 1228 -32.30 26.97 28.25
C ARG A 1228 -32.32 27.52 26.82
N ALA A 1229 -32.81 26.74 25.86
CA ALA A 1229 -32.99 27.23 24.49
C ALA A 1229 -34.14 28.25 24.40
N ALA A 1230 -35.24 28.04 25.14
CA ALA A 1230 -36.35 29.00 25.21
C ALA A 1230 -35.95 30.33 25.87
N GLU A 1231 -35.11 30.29 26.90
CA GLU A 1231 -34.51 31.49 27.53
C GLU A 1231 -33.64 32.27 26.53
N LEU A 1232 -32.90 31.58 25.65
CA LEU A 1232 -32.15 32.22 24.57
C LEU A 1232 -33.08 32.87 23.52
N CYS A 1233 -34.21 32.24 23.21
CA CYS A 1233 -35.24 32.83 22.36
C CYS A 1233 -35.77 34.14 22.97
N GLU A 1234 -36.11 34.14 24.27
CA GLU A 1234 -36.51 35.35 24.99
C GLU A 1234 -35.42 36.43 24.97
N LYS A 1235 -34.16 36.05 25.24
CA LYS A 1235 -32.99 36.94 25.19
C LYS A 1235 -32.82 37.64 23.84
N HIS A 1236 -33.10 36.94 22.75
CA HIS A 1236 -32.96 37.46 21.39
C HIS A 1236 -34.29 37.97 20.79
N GLU A 1237 -35.32 38.18 21.63
CA GLU A 1237 -36.64 38.69 21.23
C GLU A 1237 -37.31 37.85 20.13
N ARG A 1238 -37.04 36.54 20.11
CA ARG A 1238 -37.66 35.59 19.18
C ARG A 1238 -38.70 34.74 19.93
N PRO A 1239 -39.95 34.69 19.47
CA PRO A 1239 -40.93 33.80 20.08
C PRO A 1239 -40.56 32.34 19.82
N VAL A 1240 -40.75 31.47 20.81
CA VAL A 1240 -40.73 30.02 20.60
C VAL A 1240 -41.91 29.65 19.72
N ALA A 1241 -41.65 28.99 18.59
CA ALA A 1241 -42.70 28.59 17.66
C ALA A 1241 -43.66 27.59 18.31
N THR A 1242 -44.96 27.87 18.24
CA THR A 1242 -45.99 26.87 18.54
C THR A 1242 -45.88 25.70 17.56
N TRP A 1243 -46.37 24.52 17.93
CA TRP A 1243 -46.34 23.36 17.03
C TRP A 1243 -47.10 23.62 15.71
N GLN A 1244 -48.14 24.46 15.72
CA GLN A 1244 -48.85 24.89 14.51
C GLN A 1244 -47.94 25.74 13.60
N GLN A 1245 -47.23 26.71 14.18
CA GLN A 1245 -46.29 27.54 13.43
C GLN A 1245 -45.13 26.71 12.89
N ALA A 1246 -44.61 25.77 13.68
CA ALA A 1246 -43.55 24.87 13.23
C ALA A 1246 -44.01 24.01 12.04
N ARG A 1247 -45.25 23.48 12.08
CA ARG A 1247 -45.83 22.74 10.95
C ARG A 1247 -45.99 23.61 9.71
N ASP A 1248 -46.45 24.85 9.85
CA ASP A 1248 -46.58 25.80 8.74
C ASP A 1248 -45.22 26.16 8.11
N ILE A 1249 -44.22 26.51 8.95
CA ILE A 1249 -42.84 26.81 8.53
C ILE A 1249 -42.25 25.64 7.73
N LEU A 1250 -42.51 24.41 8.19
CA LEU A 1250 -41.98 23.19 7.60
C LEU A 1250 -42.90 22.59 6.53
N GLU A 1251 -43.98 23.24 6.10
CA GLU A 1251 -44.90 22.72 5.07
C GLU A 1251 -45.50 21.34 5.42
N LEU A 1252 -45.80 21.12 6.70
CA LEU A 1252 -46.42 19.91 7.24
C LEU A 1252 -47.93 20.11 7.48
N PRO A 1253 -48.76 19.05 7.37
CA PRO A 1253 -50.19 19.15 7.63
C PRO A 1253 -50.49 19.45 9.11
N LEU A 1254 -51.56 20.21 9.37
CA LEU A 1254 -52.01 20.58 10.72
C LEU A 1254 -52.61 19.41 11.51
N GLU A 1255 -53.12 18.40 10.81
CA GLU A 1255 -53.50 17.10 11.37
C GLU A 1255 -52.47 16.07 10.92
N ALA A 1256 -51.93 15.28 11.86
CA ALA A 1256 -51.02 14.17 11.55
C ALA A 1256 -51.77 13.13 10.69
N ALA A 1257 -51.14 12.63 9.63
CA ALA A 1257 -51.75 11.77 8.62
C ALA A 1257 -51.91 10.30 9.04
#